data_AF-A0A1V6PE96-F1
#
_entry.id   AF-A0A1V6PE96-F1
#
_cell.length_a   1.000
_cell.length_b   1.000
_cell.length_c   1.000
_cell.angle_alpha   90.00
_cell.angle_beta   90.00
_cell.angle_gamma   90.00
#
_symmetry.space_group_name_H-M   'P 1'
#
loop_
_entity.id
_entity.type
_entity.pdbx_description
1 polymer ?
#
loop_
_entity_poly.entity_id
_entity_poly.type
_entity_poly.pdbx_seq_one_letter_code
_entity_poly.pdbx_strand_id
1 'polypeptide(L)'
;MSASDESFALNEVQSRRAQEFEIEQPALPPADGGKAAWLMLASCCLIQLPVWGFSIVFGVFQEYYTTHSVLQGNKGDLATIGTTSGGILYLMSPVTFTLLTRYPRLQTYCAPTGLVITVIGSILSSFSKQVWHLVATQGVMCAIGNGLLFSPSSLYLDQWFVRKKGLALGVMWAAKSITGVALPFVAASSLVHFGSSTTLRAWAVITFVSTILSLPFMRPRIPVSPSSSARRLDLSFLRLATFWMLQAGNIIQSFGYFLPPTYLPSYATTTVGLPATMGTMLVSLFNATAIFGGIVLGMLCDRFAVTNILLLSSIGSALSVFLFWGLAGNETSHTGIALLTLFSISYGFFAGGFSSTWSGIITQIKHDSSPGMETGLVFGLLAGGRGIGNVAQLLEDFQSHRSFSQGAAPFVSIMSATDPAIQDPLLSLRRAIASGNLPTPTTSSELSDENATDDLAQATHLYFAQPIPQALPLGTTTRFVSDATKEAVDLRSIFFAWQKKDVAIPEYFASAQELNEALKAKGREEQVQNLVFLERLDLITWLEGASDGSDHIKPLEGAAAAAEAAAAAAGAAQADASAGIASGATGGISQVTGGPTGAVPGGAPGSRAQKPIDPRLQEIYNGERKTGDRNTVLRGIKPTDFSHVRKSAELFLDRNRNRGAQAGAKPGVKSSSMVPAPSAGLSMPSSRKSNSRPDPIILLSPSASSLIRMSNIKSFLQDGVFVPPDHPTLSMSTEANFMELKRPLRIKADPTNPNAAAIGSSTGGRGPKPTKFILVDGTTNFKPEYWSRLVAVFTTGQTWQFKSYKWSSPPELFKHATGIYVGWRGEEVPPQVKGWGRGVESFAVERWDEKNGVNGGGRWRDREIVEGIWTAIEEGMRLRGWGSK
;
A
#
# COMPACT_ATOMS: atom_id res chain seq x y z
N MET A 1 -44.50 -54.46 2.70
CA MET A 1 -43.27 -53.66 2.61
C MET A 1 -43.62 -52.24 2.99
N SER A 2 -42.96 -51.73 4.04
CA SER A 2 -43.33 -50.50 4.74
C SER A 2 -42.80 -49.28 3.97
N ALA A 3 -43.51 -48.15 4.04
CA ALA A 3 -43.11 -46.87 3.44
C ALA A 3 -41.69 -46.39 3.90
N SER A 4 -41.15 -46.97 4.97
CA SER A 4 -39.76 -46.81 5.39
C SER A 4 -38.75 -47.34 4.37
N ASP A 5 -39.05 -48.47 3.72
CA ASP A 5 -38.12 -49.17 2.83
C ASP A 5 -38.02 -48.47 1.47
N GLU A 6 -39.11 -47.89 0.98
CA GLU A 6 -39.10 -47.01 -0.19
C GLU A 6 -38.34 -45.70 0.07
N SER A 7 -38.48 -45.12 1.28
CA SER A 7 -37.74 -43.91 1.64
C SER A 7 -36.23 -44.17 1.76
N PHE A 8 -35.85 -45.35 2.23
CA PHE A 8 -34.45 -45.78 2.33
C PHE A 8 -33.86 -46.06 0.94
N ALA A 9 -34.58 -46.77 0.08
CA ALA A 9 -34.17 -47.05 -1.30
C ALA A 9 -34.07 -45.75 -2.14
N LEU A 10 -34.97 -44.79 -1.96
CA LEU A 10 -34.92 -43.49 -2.64
C LEU A 10 -33.75 -42.63 -2.16
N ASN A 11 -33.43 -42.67 -0.87
CA ASN A 11 -32.25 -42.00 -0.32
C ASN A 11 -30.95 -42.66 -0.79
N GLU A 12 -30.91 -43.99 -0.91
CA GLU A 12 -29.74 -44.71 -1.41
C GLU A 12 -29.51 -44.44 -2.90
N VAL A 13 -30.58 -44.43 -3.71
CA VAL A 13 -30.52 -44.07 -5.14
C VAL A 13 -30.17 -42.58 -5.33
N GLN A 14 -30.68 -41.67 -4.49
CA GLN A 14 -30.27 -40.26 -4.50
C GLN A 14 -28.82 -40.06 -4.06
N SER A 15 -28.33 -40.86 -3.09
CA SER A 15 -26.93 -40.82 -2.65
C SER A 15 -25.96 -41.32 -3.73
N ARG A 16 -26.31 -42.40 -4.44
CA ARG A 16 -25.53 -42.92 -5.57
C ARG A 16 -25.53 -41.95 -6.74
N ARG A 17 -26.69 -41.33 -7.05
CA ARG A 17 -26.81 -40.33 -8.12
C ARG A 17 -26.13 -38.98 -7.77
N ALA A 18 -25.96 -38.68 -6.49
CA ALA A 18 -25.20 -37.51 -6.01
C ALA A 18 -23.68 -37.76 -6.03
N GLN A 19 -23.23 -39.00 -5.84
CA GLN A 19 -21.82 -39.38 -5.97
C GLN A 19 -21.33 -39.42 -7.42
N GLU A 20 -22.22 -39.67 -8.39
CA GLU A 20 -21.84 -39.86 -9.81
C GLU A 20 -21.59 -38.54 -10.59
N PHE A 21 -21.73 -37.38 -9.94
CA PHE A 21 -21.50 -36.06 -10.56
C PHE A 21 -20.51 -35.14 -9.81
N GLU A 22 -19.79 -35.65 -8.81
CA GLU A 22 -18.70 -34.91 -8.20
C GLU A 22 -17.47 -35.03 -9.11
N ILE A 23 -17.21 -34.00 -9.93
CA ILE A 23 -15.95 -33.89 -10.66
C ILE A 23 -14.84 -33.88 -9.60
N GLU A 24 -14.15 -35.01 -9.42
CA GLU A 24 -12.97 -35.10 -8.56
C GLU A 24 -11.95 -34.05 -9.02
N GLN A 25 -11.93 -32.90 -8.36
CA GLN A 25 -10.80 -31.99 -8.50
C GLN A 25 -9.63 -32.65 -7.78
N PRO A 26 -8.49 -32.89 -8.45
CA PRO A 26 -7.34 -33.48 -7.78
C PRO A 26 -7.00 -32.61 -6.57
N ALA A 27 -6.93 -33.24 -5.39
CA ALA A 27 -6.65 -32.55 -4.15
C ALA A 27 -5.34 -31.76 -4.31
N LEU A 28 -5.40 -30.44 -4.01
CA LEU A 28 -4.22 -29.60 -4.07
C LEU A 28 -3.14 -30.18 -3.14
N PRO A 29 -1.86 -30.16 -3.56
CA PRO A 29 -0.81 -30.65 -2.69
C PRO A 29 -0.76 -29.83 -1.39
N PRO A 30 -0.37 -30.46 -0.27
CA PRO A 30 -0.43 -29.83 1.05
C PRO A 30 0.38 -28.53 1.07
N ALA A 31 -0.20 -27.47 1.63
CA ALA A 31 0.53 -26.21 1.85
C ALA A 31 1.54 -26.39 2.99
N ASP A 32 2.63 -25.62 2.98
CA ASP A 32 3.64 -25.56 4.06
C ASP A 32 4.37 -26.89 4.36
N GLY A 33 4.24 -27.90 3.50
CA GLY A 33 4.80 -29.23 3.71
C GLY A 33 4.80 -30.14 2.48
N GLY A 34 5.37 -31.34 2.64
CA GLY A 34 5.53 -32.32 1.57
C GLY A 34 6.77 -32.08 0.69
N LYS A 35 7.21 -33.13 -0.02
CA LYS A 35 8.43 -33.10 -0.85
C LYS A 35 8.38 -32.01 -1.91
N ALA A 36 7.22 -31.77 -2.51
CA ALA A 36 7.04 -30.77 -3.56
C ALA A 36 7.25 -29.33 -3.07
N ALA A 37 6.76 -28.96 -1.88
CA ALA A 37 6.95 -27.62 -1.31
C ALA A 37 8.42 -27.32 -1.01
N TRP A 38 9.15 -28.31 -0.46
CA TRP A 38 10.58 -28.14 -0.16
C TRP A 38 11.45 -28.16 -1.41
N LEU A 39 11.12 -28.98 -2.42
CA LEU A 39 11.80 -28.95 -3.73
C LEU A 39 11.56 -27.61 -4.47
N MET A 40 10.35 -27.05 -4.36
CA MET A 40 10.06 -25.71 -4.86
C MET A 40 10.92 -24.66 -4.15
N LEU A 41 10.99 -24.70 -2.81
CA LEU A 41 11.83 -23.77 -2.04
C LEU A 41 13.31 -23.90 -2.41
N ALA A 42 13.83 -25.13 -2.54
CA ALA A 42 15.21 -25.38 -2.96
C ALA A 42 15.50 -24.81 -4.36
N SER A 43 14.53 -24.91 -5.27
CA SER A 43 14.65 -24.33 -6.62
C SER A 43 14.63 -22.80 -6.60
N CYS A 44 13.77 -22.20 -5.77
CA CYS A 44 13.79 -20.74 -5.54
C CYS A 44 15.12 -20.27 -4.95
N CYS A 45 15.74 -21.07 -4.08
CA CYS A 45 17.06 -20.79 -3.51
C CYS A 45 18.15 -20.85 -4.58
N LEU A 46 18.15 -21.89 -5.42
CA LEU A 46 19.15 -22.07 -6.47
C LEU A 46 19.08 -20.95 -7.54
N ILE A 47 17.87 -20.45 -7.83
CA ILE A 47 17.65 -19.31 -8.75
C ILE A 47 18.18 -17.98 -8.19
N GLN A 48 18.36 -17.83 -6.88
CA GLN A 48 18.94 -16.60 -6.33
C GLN A 48 20.37 -16.36 -6.83
N LEU A 49 21.11 -17.43 -7.14
CA LEU A 49 22.48 -17.36 -7.62
C LEU A 49 22.58 -16.56 -8.94
N PRO A 50 21.87 -16.93 -10.04
CA PRO A 50 21.94 -16.14 -11.26
C PRO A 50 21.26 -14.77 -11.14
N VAL A 51 20.19 -14.65 -10.35
CA VAL A 51 19.41 -13.41 -10.21
C VAL A 51 20.23 -12.30 -9.52
N TRP A 52 20.88 -12.61 -8.41
CA TRP A 52 21.60 -11.64 -7.59
C TRP A 52 23.12 -11.75 -7.64
N GLY A 53 23.66 -12.92 -8.02
CA GLY A 53 25.08 -13.21 -7.90
C GLY A 53 25.96 -12.26 -8.72
N PHE A 54 25.56 -11.95 -9.95
CA PHE A 54 26.32 -11.00 -10.77
C PHE A 54 26.36 -9.59 -10.14
N SER A 55 25.20 -9.08 -9.68
CA SER A 55 25.13 -7.76 -9.03
C SER A 55 25.96 -7.70 -7.74
N ILE A 56 26.03 -8.78 -6.98
CA ILE A 56 26.84 -8.83 -5.74
C ILE A 56 28.33 -8.84 -6.05
N VAL A 57 28.75 -9.53 -7.12
CA VAL A 57 30.17 -9.69 -7.47
C VAL A 57 30.67 -8.60 -8.41
N PHE A 58 29.77 -7.76 -8.93
CA PHE A 58 30.11 -6.70 -9.86
C PHE A 58 31.24 -5.79 -9.35
N GLY A 59 31.33 -5.52 -8.05
CA GLY A 59 32.42 -4.72 -7.48
C GLY A 59 33.82 -5.29 -7.79
N VAL A 60 33.97 -6.61 -7.78
CA VAL A 60 35.24 -7.29 -8.14
C VAL A 60 35.53 -7.16 -9.64
N PHE A 61 34.50 -7.24 -10.48
CA PHE A 61 34.64 -6.99 -11.91
C PHE A 61 34.99 -5.54 -12.21
N GLN A 62 34.40 -4.59 -11.48
CA GLN A 62 34.69 -3.16 -11.61
C GLN A 62 36.16 -2.88 -11.30
N GLU A 63 36.70 -3.40 -10.20
CA GLU A 63 38.12 -3.27 -9.85
C GLU A 63 39.04 -3.93 -10.90
N TYR A 64 38.65 -5.10 -11.42
CA TYR A 64 39.41 -5.75 -12.48
C TYR A 64 39.43 -4.92 -13.78
N TYR A 65 38.30 -4.31 -14.16
CA TYR A 65 38.21 -3.46 -15.35
C TYR A 65 38.90 -2.10 -15.21
N THR A 66 39.04 -1.57 -13.99
CA THR A 66 39.80 -0.33 -13.77
C THR A 66 41.31 -0.60 -13.79
N THR A 67 41.76 -1.73 -13.24
CA THR A 67 43.16 -2.13 -13.14
C THR A 67 43.73 -2.66 -14.47
N HIS A 68 42.97 -3.44 -15.23
CA HIS A 68 43.41 -4.01 -16.51
C HIS A 68 42.84 -3.22 -17.69
N SER A 69 43.69 -2.80 -18.64
CA SER A 69 43.31 -2.03 -19.84
C SER A 69 42.61 -2.86 -20.92
N VAL A 70 41.60 -3.66 -20.53
CA VAL A 70 40.86 -4.55 -21.44
C VAL A 70 39.74 -3.81 -22.19
N LEU A 71 39.25 -2.69 -21.65
CA LEU A 71 38.10 -1.95 -22.17
C LEU A 71 38.47 -0.52 -22.62
N GLN A 72 37.93 -0.11 -23.76
CA GLN A 72 38.04 1.27 -24.27
C GLN A 72 36.82 2.09 -23.82
N GLY A 73 37.03 3.26 -23.21
CA GLY A 73 35.98 4.17 -22.77
C GLY A 73 36.26 4.85 -21.44
N ASN A 74 35.32 5.68 -20.97
CA ASN A 74 35.40 6.33 -19.67
C ASN A 74 35.24 5.29 -18.55
N LYS A 75 36.28 5.12 -17.73
CA LYS A 75 36.26 4.19 -16.58
C LYS A 75 35.28 4.61 -15.49
N GLY A 76 34.89 5.89 -15.44
CA GLY A 76 33.85 6.39 -14.52
C GLY A 76 32.47 5.76 -14.76
N ASP A 77 32.19 5.29 -15.97
CA ASP A 77 30.87 4.71 -16.32
C ASP A 77 30.75 3.22 -15.93
N LEU A 78 31.82 2.61 -15.38
CA LEU A 78 31.80 1.21 -14.95
C LEU A 78 30.85 0.99 -13.77
N ALA A 79 30.82 1.92 -12.80
CA ALA A 79 29.93 1.84 -11.64
C ALA A 79 28.44 1.79 -12.04
N THR A 80 28.11 2.37 -13.20
CA THR A 80 26.76 2.35 -13.77
C THR A 80 26.27 0.93 -14.09
N ILE A 81 27.15 -0.03 -14.37
CA ILE A 81 26.75 -1.40 -14.75
C ILE A 81 26.14 -2.13 -13.54
N GLY A 82 26.79 -2.11 -12.38
CA GLY A 82 26.31 -2.78 -11.17
C GLY A 82 25.01 -2.18 -10.65
N THR A 83 24.93 -0.86 -10.66
CA THR A 83 23.75 -0.08 -10.22
C THR A 83 22.57 -0.25 -11.18
N THR A 84 22.78 -0.22 -12.50
CA THR A 84 21.71 -0.54 -13.47
C THR A 84 21.25 -1.99 -13.37
N SER A 85 22.17 -2.94 -13.14
CA SER A 85 21.82 -4.35 -12.94
C SER A 85 20.88 -4.57 -11.75
N GLY A 86 21.21 -3.97 -10.59
CA GLY A 86 20.34 -4.03 -9.41
C GLY A 86 19.07 -3.20 -9.54
N GLY A 87 19.18 -1.97 -10.05
CA GLY A 87 18.08 -1.01 -10.16
C GLY A 87 16.99 -1.47 -11.12
N ILE A 88 17.35 -1.92 -12.33
CA ILE A 88 16.39 -2.42 -13.33
C ILE A 88 15.65 -3.64 -12.79
N LEU A 89 16.35 -4.55 -12.12
CA LEU A 89 15.74 -5.76 -11.56
C LEU A 89 14.66 -5.42 -10.52
N TYR A 90 14.94 -4.49 -9.60
CA TYR A 90 13.94 -4.04 -8.62
C TYR A 90 12.81 -3.21 -9.26
N LEU A 91 13.12 -2.26 -10.14
CA LEU A 91 12.12 -1.38 -10.76
C LEU A 91 11.23 -2.08 -11.80
N MET A 92 11.70 -3.16 -12.43
CA MET A 92 10.89 -4.00 -13.31
C MET A 92 9.94 -4.93 -12.53
N SER A 93 10.14 -5.11 -11.22
CA SER A 93 9.34 -6.03 -10.41
C SER A 93 7.84 -5.65 -10.35
N PRO A 94 7.43 -4.38 -10.10
CA PRO A 94 6.02 -4.00 -10.17
C PRO A 94 5.36 -4.38 -11.50
N VAL A 95 6.02 -4.10 -12.63
CA VAL A 95 5.49 -4.38 -13.97
C VAL A 95 5.36 -5.87 -14.19
N THR A 96 6.43 -6.62 -13.91
CA THR A 96 6.49 -8.07 -14.18
C THR A 96 5.51 -8.82 -13.29
N PHE A 97 5.45 -8.52 -11.99
CA PHE A 97 4.50 -9.16 -11.07
C PHE A 97 3.04 -8.81 -11.43
N THR A 98 2.76 -7.57 -11.84
CA THR A 98 1.41 -7.17 -12.28
C THR A 98 0.98 -7.94 -13.53
N LEU A 99 1.88 -8.03 -14.53
CA LEU A 99 1.61 -8.74 -15.77
C LEU A 99 1.40 -10.25 -15.53
N LEU A 100 2.24 -10.86 -14.72
CA LEU A 100 2.16 -12.28 -14.37
C LEU A 100 0.94 -12.63 -13.53
N THR A 101 0.47 -11.69 -12.69
CA THR A 101 -0.75 -11.84 -11.90
C THR A 101 -1.99 -11.71 -12.80
N ARG A 102 -1.98 -10.75 -13.73
CA ARG A 102 -3.05 -10.53 -14.72
C ARG A 102 -3.19 -11.70 -15.69
N TYR A 103 -2.07 -12.28 -16.11
CA TYR A 103 -1.99 -13.37 -17.07
C TYR A 103 -1.18 -14.56 -16.54
N PRO A 104 -1.80 -15.46 -15.75
CA PRO A 104 -1.11 -16.60 -15.13
C PRO A 104 -0.42 -17.54 -16.12
N ARG A 105 -0.91 -17.61 -17.37
CA ARG A 105 -0.28 -18.41 -18.44
C ARG A 105 1.13 -17.96 -18.78
N LEU A 106 1.43 -16.67 -18.62
CA LEU A 106 2.77 -16.14 -18.91
C LEU A 106 3.81 -16.63 -17.89
N GLN A 107 3.41 -17.01 -16.68
CA GLN A 107 4.34 -17.44 -15.61
C GLN A 107 5.21 -18.64 -16.05
N THR A 108 4.63 -19.57 -16.81
CA THR A 108 5.34 -20.76 -17.32
C THR A 108 6.37 -20.42 -18.40
N TYR A 109 6.13 -19.37 -19.18
CA TYR A 109 7.01 -18.96 -20.27
C TYR A 109 8.08 -17.96 -19.82
N CYS A 110 7.79 -17.15 -18.79
CA CYS A 110 8.69 -16.09 -18.33
C CYS A 110 10.04 -16.62 -17.84
N ALA A 111 10.07 -17.70 -17.06
CA ALA A 111 11.33 -18.23 -16.54
C ALA A 111 12.25 -18.78 -17.67
N PRO A 112 11.78 -19.62 -18.62
CA PRO A 112 12.58 -20.00 -19.78
C PRO A 112 13.03 -18.82 -20.65
N THR A 113 12.17 -17.82 -20.89
CA THR A 113 12.57 -16.63 -21.65
C THR A 113 13.62 -15.80 -20.93
N GLY A 114 13.50 -15.67 -19.60
CA GLY A 114 14.47 -14.96 -18.78
C GLY A 114 15.83 -15.64 -18.81
N LEU A 115 15.86 -16.97 -18.73
CA LEU A 115 17.08 -17.77 -18.88
C LEU A 115 17.79 -17.50 -20.21
N VAL A 116 17.07 -17.56 -21.32
CA VAL A 116 17.64 -17.32 -22.66
C VAL A 116 18.23 -15.90 -22.74
N ILE A 117 17.50 -14.89 -22.26
CA ILE A 117 17.95 -13.49 -22.26
C ILE A 117 19.20 -13.33 -21.39
N THR A 118 19.24 -13.85 -20.16
CA THR A 118 20.40 -13.73 -19.27
C THR A 118 21.64 -14.44 -19.83
N VAL A 119 21.48 -15.61 -20.44
CA VAL A 119 22.60 -16.36 -21.03
C VAL A 119 23.15 -15.66 -22.27
N ILE A 120 22.27 -15.21 -23.18
CA ILE A 120 22.70 -14.42 -24.34
C ILE A 120 23.41 -13.15 -23.85
N GLY A 121 22.88 -12.49 -22.82
CA GLY A 121 23.47 -11.27 -22.26
C GLY A 121 24.88 -11.51 -21.75
N SER A 122 25.05 -12.54 -20.93
CA SER A 122 26.34 -12.92 -20.35
C SER A 122 27.37 -13.32 -21.42
N ILE A 123 26.94 -14.04 -22.47
CA ILE A 123 27.81 -14.42 -23.60
C ILE A 123 28.22 -13.19 -24.41
N LEU A 124 27.27 -12.31 -24.76
CA LEU A 124 27.55 -11.06 -25.48
C LEU A 124 28.51 -10.17 -24.70
N SER A 125 28.34 -10.08 -23.37
CA SER A 125 29.26 -9.33 -22.52
C SER A 125 30.69 -9.86 -22.58
N SER A 126 30.90 -11.16 -22.84
CA SER A 126 32.26 -11.73 -22.96
C SER A 126 33.03 -11.22 -24.18
N PHE A 127 32.33 -10.68 -25.19
CA PHE A 127 32.90 -10.13 -26.42
C PHE A 127 32.99 -8.59 -26.42
N SER A 128 32.53 -7.95 -25.34
CA SER A 128 32.49 -6.49 -25.24
C SER A 128 33.90 -5.87 -25.17
N LYS A 129 34.15 -4.90 -26.05
CA LYS A 129 35.40 -4.11 -26.07
C LYS A 129 35.25 -2.67 -25.54
N GLN A 130 34.00 -2.22 -25.33
CA GLN A 130 33.67 -0.86 -24.89
C GLN A 130 32.76 -0.91 -23.67
N VAL A 131 32.86 0.10 -22.79
CA VAL A 131 32.11 0.16 -21.52
C VAL A 131 30.59 0.13 -21.75
N TRP A 132 30.08 0.87 -22.73
CA TRP A 132 28.64 0.91 -23.02
C TRP A 132 28.08 -0.46 -23.47
N HIS A 133 28.89 -1.30 -24.14
CA HIS A 133 28.48 -2.66 -24.49
C HIS A 133 28.19 -3.48 -23.23
N LEU A 134 28.98 -3.31 -22.16
CA LEU A 134 28.74 -3.97 -20.88
C LEU A 134 27.52 -3.38 -20.17
N VAL A 135 27.32 -2.07 -20.20
CA VAL A 135 26.09 -1.45 -19.65
C VAL A 135 24.85 -2.04 -20.33
N ALA A 136 24.85 -2.14 -21.66
CA ALA A 136 23.71 -2.69 -22.41
C ALA A 136 23.50 -4.19 -22.15
N THR A 137 24.57 -4.99 -22.13
CA THR A 137 24.47 -6.45 -22.04
C THR A 137 24.36 -6.97 -20.61
N GLN A 138 25.24 -6.53 -19.70
CA GLN A 138 25.23 -6.91 -18.28
C GLN A 138 24.24 -6.09 -17.47
N GLY A 139 24.27 -4.77 -17.61
CA GLY A 139 23.43 -3.86 -16.82
C GLY A 139 21.95 -3.99 -17.17
N VAL A 140 21.62 -3.93 -18.46
CA VAL A 140 20.22 -3.92 -18.93
C VAL A 140 19.72 -5.32 -19.29
N MET A 141 20.37 -5.99 -20.23
CA MET A 141 19.84 -7.23 -20.80
C MET A 141 19.81 -8.38 -19.78
N CYS A 142 20.91 -8.59 -19.05
CA CYS A 142 20.93 -9.60 -17.98
C CYS A 142 19.97 -9.25 -16.84
N ALA A 143 19.81 -7.97 -16.48
CA ALA A 143 18.86 -7.57 -15.43
C ALA A 143 17.40 -7.83 -15.82
N ILE A 144 17.03 -7.59 -17.08
CA ILE A 144 15.70 -7.95 -17.60
C ILE A 144 15.49 -9.46 -17.52
N GLY A 145 16.46 -10.25 -17.98
CA GLY A 145 16.40 -11.72 -17.91
C GLY A 145 16.28 -12.23 -16.46
N ASN A 146 17.06 -11.67 -15.54
CA ASN A 146 17.03 -12.00 -14.12
C ASN A 146 15.73 -11.57 -13.44
N GLY A 147 15.15 -10.42 -13.79
CA GLY A 147 13.83 -10.00 -13.32
C GLY A 147 12.71 -10.95 -13.76
N LEU A 148 12.79 -11.47 -14.98
CA LEU A 148 11.86 -12.48 -15.52
C LEU A 148 12.02 -13.85 -14.85
N LEU A 149 13.21 -14.20 -14.34
CA LEU A 149 13.44 -15.39 -13.52
C LEU A 149 12.93 -15.22 -12.09
N PHE A 150 13.18 -14.06 -11.49
CA PHE A 150 12.85 -13.74 -10.10
C PHE A 150 11.34 -13.67 -9.83
N SER A 151 10.58 -13.18 -10.80
CA SER A 151 9.14 -12.94 -10.65
C SER A 151 8.33 -14.25 -10.45
N PRO A 152 8.40 -15.26 -11.34
CA PRO A 152 7.67 -16.51 -11.16
C PRO A 152 8.17 -17.32 -9.95
N SER A 153 9.47 -17.28 -9.61
CA SER A 153 9.99 -17.99 -8.43
C SER A 153 9.36 -17.47 -7.14
N SER A 154 9.24 -16.15 -7.00
CA SER A 154 8.64 -15.52 -5.82
C SER A 154 7.12 -15.73 -5.77
N LEU A 155 6.43 -15.64 -6.92
CA LEU A 155 4.98 -15.88 -7.02
C LEU A 155 4.59 -17.32 -6.66
N TYR A 156 5.36 -18.31 -7.11
CA TYR A 156 5.08 -19.71 -6.77
C TYR A 156 5.41 -20.01 -5.32
N LEU A 157 6.48 -19.44 -4.76
CA LEU A 157 6.82 -19.63 -3.35
C LEU A 157 5.67 -19.19 -2.43
N ASP A 158 5.04 -18.06 -2.74
CA ASP A 158 3.86 -17.53 -2.02
C ASP A 158 2.64 -18.47 -2.08
N GLN A 159 2.49 -19.27 -3.14
CA GLN A 159 1.38 -20.23 -3.26
C GLN A 159 1.61 -21.48 -2.40
N TRP A 160 2.87 -21.93 -2.32
CA TRP A 160 3.25 -23.16 -1.61
C TRP A 160 3.32 -22.99 -0.10
N PHE A 161 3.69 -21.80 0.39
CA PHE A 161 3.83 -21.50 1.82
C PHE A 161 2.83 -20.43 2.26
N VAL A 162 1.93 -20.79 3.18
CA VAL A 162 0.88 -19.92 3.73
C VAL A 162 1.14 -19.61 5.20
N ARG A 163 1.31 -20.64 6.05
CA ARG A 163 1.59 -20.48 7.49
C ARG A 163 3.07 -20.28 7.78
N LYS A 164 3.97 -20.83 6.96
CA LYS A 164 5.43 -20.74 7.11
C LYS A 164 6.05 -19.83 6.05
N LYS A 165 5.33 -18.78 5.67
CA LYS A 165 5.67 -17.92 4.54
C LYS A 165 6.92 -17.09 4.83
N GLY A 166 7.03 -16.56 6.04
CA GLY A 166 8.20 -15.83 6.51
C GLY A 166 9.43 -16.71 6.60
N LEU A 167 9.32 -17.95 7.10
CA LEU A 167 10.41 -18.93 7.03
C LEU A 167 10.85 -19.20 5.58
N ALA A 168 9.91 -19.45 4.67
CA ALA A 168 10.22 -19.77 3.27
C ALA A 168 10.92 -18.61 2.55
N LEU A 169 10.42 -17.38 2.71
CA LEU A 169 11.07 -16.18 2.17
C LEU A 169 12.43 -15.91 2.86
N GLY A 170 12.53 -16.16 4.17
CA GLY A 170 13.79 -16.05 4.90
C GLY A 170 14.87 -17.00 4.38
N VAL A 171 14.53 -18.26 4.12
CA VAL A 171 15.44 -19.25 3.51
C VAL A 171 15.83 -18.86 2.08
N MET A 172 14.89 -18.33 1.29
CA MET A 172 15.19 -17.80 -0.05
C MET A 172 16.19 -16.64 0.00
N TRP A 173 15.98 -15.65 0.88
CA TRP A 173 16.92 -14.53 1.03
C TRP A 173 18.26 -14.97 1.63
N ALA A 174 18.27 -15.97 2.51
CA ALA A 174 19.49 -16.59 3.00
C ALA A 174 20.32 -17.20 1.86
N ALA A 175 19.69 -17.83 0.86
CA ALA A 175 20.40 -18.34 -0.32
C ALA A 175 21.05 -17.23 -1.16
N LYS A 176 20.39 -16.06 -1.30
CA LYS A 176 21.02 -14.87 -1.88
C LYS A 176 22.26 -14.46 -1.08
N SER A 177 22.17 -14.44 0.25
CA SER A 177 23.31 -14.06 1.11
C SER A 177 24.46 -15.06 1.06
N ILE A 178 24.18 -16.37 0.97
CA ILE A 178 25.21 -17.42 0.74
C ILE A 178 26.00 -17.12 -0.54
N THR A 179 25.31 -16.73 -1.61
CA THR A 179 25.95 -16.33 -2.86
C THR A 179 26.90 -15.15 -2.63
N GLY A 180 26.52 -14.18 -1.80
CA GLY A 180 27.38 -13.04 -1.47
C GLY A 180 28.58 -13.34 -0.55
N VAL A 181 28.58 -14.47 0.15
CA VAL A 181 29.76 -14.90 0.94
C VAL A 181 30.79 -15.57 0.03
N ALA A 182 30.37 -16.54 -0.80
CA ALA A 182 31.31 -17.38 -1.55
C ALA A 182 31.71 -16.80 -2.91
N LEU A 183 30.77 -16.18 -3.62
CA LEU A 183 30.95 -15.84 -5.03
C LEU A 183 32.01 -14.75 -5.28
N PRO A 184 32.18 -13.71 -4.44
CA PRO A 184 33.26 -12.72 -4.63
C PRO A 184 34.66 -13.33 -4.66
N PHE A 185 34.95 -14.29 -3.76
CA PHE A 185 36.26 -14.97 -3.72
C PHE A 185 36.49 -15.86 -4.96
N VAL A 186 35.47 -16.62 -5.35
CA VAL A 186 35.54 -17.48 -6.54
C VAL A 186 35.75 -16.64 -7.79
N ALA A 187 35.05 -15.50 -7.90
CA ALA A 187 35.18 -14.60 -9.03
C ALA A 187 36.53 -13.87 -9.05
N ALA A 188 37.03 -13.39 -7.90
CA ALA A 188 38.35 -12.78 -7.80
C ALA A 188 39.46 -13.75 -8.26
N SER A 189 39.44 -14.99 -7.76
CA SER A 189 40.38 -16.03 -8.19
C SER A 189 40.25 -16.35 -9.69
N SER A 190 39.02 -16.47 -10.19
CA SER A 190 38.76 -16.76 -11.61
C SER A 190 39.24 -15.64 -12.53
N LEU A 191 39.06 -14.37 -12.13
CA LEU A 191 39.48 -13.21 -12.89
C LEU A 191 41.01 -13.11 -13.00
N VAL A 192 41.73 -13.43 -11.92
CA VAL A 192 43.21 -13.44 -11.91
C VAL A 192 43.75 -14.55 -12.83
N HIS A 193 43.18 -15.76 -12.79
CA HIS A 193 43.71 -16.89 -13.56
C HIS A 193 43.24 -16.96 -15.02
N PHE A 194 41.97 -16.62 -15.30
CA PHE A 194 41.35 -16.87 -16.60
C PHE A 194 40.93 -15.60 -17.35
N GLY A 195 41.02 -14.43 -16.70
CA GLY A 195 40.61 -13.14 -17.24
C GLY A 195 39.08 -12.93 -17.31
N SER A 196 38.66 -11.73 -17.69
CA SER A 196 37.25 -11.31 -17.68
C SER A 196 36.37 -12.09 -18.67
N SER A 197 36.77 -12.21 -19.94
CA SER A 197 35.97 -12.88 -20.97
C SER A 197 35.67 -14.35 -20.64
N THR A 198 36.67 -15.10 -20.17
CA THR A 198 36.49 -16.52 -19.80
C THR A 198 35.63 -16.65 -18.56
N THR A 199 35.83 -15.79 -17.57
CA THR A 199 35.02 -15.76 -16.33
C THR A 199 33.55 -15.48 -16.63
N LEU A 200 33.24 -14.57 -17.56
CA LEU A 200 31.86 -14.28 -17.98
C LEU A 200 31.20 -15.45 -18.73
N ARG A 201 31.97 -16.20 -19.53
CA ARG A 201 31.47 -17.43 -20.17
C ARG A 201 31.21 -18.53 -19.14
N ALA A 202 32.11 -18.70 -18.16
CA ALA A 202 31.89 -19.61 -17.05
C ALA A 202 30.63 -19.23 -16.25
N TRP A 203 30.42 -17.92 -16.00
CA TRP A 203 29.21 -17.40 -15.36
C TRP A 203 27.93 -17.72 -16.17
N ALA A 204 27.99 -17.58 -17.49
CA ALA A 204 26.88 -17.95 -18.38
C ALA A 204 26.53 -19.44 -18.27
N VAL A 205 27.55 -20.32 -18.23
CA VAL A 205 27.36 -21.78 -18.05
C VAL A 205 26.77 -22.09 -16.68
N ILE A 206 27.29 -21.49 -15.61
CA ILE A 206 26.77 -21.68 -14.24
C ILE A 206 25.31 -21.23 -14.16
N THR A 207 24.99 -20.07 -14.73
CA THR A 207 23.62 -19.53 -14.81
C THR A 207 22.70 -20.47 -15.59
N PHE A 208 23.18 -21.01 -16.71
CA PHE A 208 22.44 -21.97 -17.54
C PHE A 208 22.12 -23.26 -16.77
N VAL A 209 23.13 -23.90 -16.18
CA VAL A 209 23.01 -25.17 -15.46
C VAL A 209 22.13 -25.02 -14.21
N SER A 210 22.39 -24.00 -13.38
CA SER A 210 21.62 -23.77 -12.15
C SER A 210 20.14 -23.48 -12.42
N THR A 211 19.84 -22.70 -13.47
CA THR A 211 18.46 -22.38 -13.83
C THR A 211 17.75 -23.58 -14.44
N ILE A 212 18.39 -24.32 -15.37
CA ILE A 212 17.80 -25.53 -15.97
C ILE A 212 17.48 -26.59 -14.92
N LEU A 213 18.36 -26.77 -13.93
CA LEU A 213 18.12 -27.72 -12.84
C LEU A 213 16.90 -27.30 -11.99
N SER A 214 16.64 -25.99 -11.87
CA SER A 214 15.54 -25.45 -11.07
C SER A 214 14.18 -25.44 -11.79
N LEU A 215 14.16 -25.27 -13.12
CA LEU A 215 12.94 -25.13 -13.92
C LEU A 215 11.90 -26.28 -13.75
N PRO A 216 12.29 -27.58 -13.74
CA PRO A 216 11.33 -28.68 -13.62
C PRO A 216 10.52 -28.67 -12.31
N PHE A 217 11.10 -28.10 -11.26
CA PHE A 217 10.52 -28.04 -9.91
C PHE A 217 9.73 -26.74 -9.66
N MET A 218 9.93 -25.70 -10.47
CA MET A 218 9.14 -24.46 -10.44
C MET A 218 7.73 -24.69 -10.99
N ARG A 219 6.88 -25.34 -10.20
CA ARG A 219 5.50 -25.64 -10.59
C ARG A 219 4.51 -24.83 -9.76
N PRO A 220 3.45 -24.27 -10.37
CA PRO A 220 2.37 -23.65 -9.63
C PRO A 220 1.69 -24.69 -8.74
N ARG A 221 1.39 -24.32 -7.50
CA ARG A 221 0.61 -25.18 -6.59
C ARG A 221 -0.84 -25.31 -7.06
N ILE A 222 -1.39 -24.21 -7.58
CA ILE A 222 -2.76 -24.12 -8.06
C ILE A 222 -2.72 -24.31 -9.58
N PRO A 223 -3.29 -25.40 -10.13
CA PRO A 223 -3.23 -25.64 -11.56
C PRO A 223 -3.94 -24.51 -12.32
N VAL A 224 -3.25 -23.94 -13.32
CA VAL A 224 -3.82 -22.88 -14.15
C VAL A 224 -4.92 -23.49 -14.99
N SER A 225 -6.18 -23.10 -14.73
CA SER A 225 -7.32 -23.60 -15.49
C SER A 225 -7.12 -23.36 -17.00
N PRO A 226 -7.36 -24.37 -17.87
CA PRO A 226 -7.21 -24.23 -19.31
C PRO A 226 -8.14 -23.17 -19.92
N SER A 227 -9.15 -22.70 -19.18
CA SER A 227 -10.04 -21.59 -19.56
C SER A 227 -9.71 -20.24 -18.90
N SER A 228 -8.54 -20.08 -18.28
CA SER A 228 -8.16 -18.83 -17.58
C SER A 228 -8.13 -17.64 -18.54
N SER A 229 -9.18 -16.83 -18.50
CA SER A 229 -9.17 -15.46 -19.01
C SER A 229 -8.29 -14.58 -18.12
N ALA A 230 -7.96 -13.39 -18.59
CA ALA A 230 -7.19 -12.43 -17.83
C ALA A 230 -7.91 -12.10 -16.50
N ARG A 231 -7.19 -12.18 -15.37
CA ARG A 231 -7.76 -11.98 -14.03
C ARG A 231 -7.92 -10.50 -13.69
N ARG A 232 -9.09 -10.06 -13.22
CA ARG A 232 -9.26 -8.64 -12.82
C ARG A 232 -8.35 -8.36 -11.62
N LEU A 233 -7.57 -7.28 -11.70
CA LEU A 233 -6.69 -6.87 -10.60
C LEU A 233 -7.50 -6.08 -9.59
N ASP A 234 -7.52 -6.52 -8.34
CA ASP A 234 -8.08 -5.75 -7.24
C ASP A 234 -6.98 -4.82 -6.69
N LEU A 235 -7.09 -3.54 -7.02
CA LEU A 235 -6.16 -2.50 -6.58
C LEU A 235 -6.66 -1.76 -5.33
N SER A 236 -7.70 -2.29 -4.65
CA SER A 236 -8.29 -1.64 -3.47
C SER A 236 -7.27 -1.39 -2.36
N PHE A 237 -6.25 -2.24 -2.24
CA PHE A 237 -5.19 -2.10 -1.24
C PHE A 237 -4.34 -0.82 -1.44
N LEU A 238 -4.29 -0.24 -2.65
CA LEU A 238 -3.61 1.06 -2.88
C LEU A 238 -4.30 2.23 -2.18
N ARG A 239 -5.56 2.06 -1.74
CA ARG A 239 -6.29 3.07 -0.95
C ARG A 239 -6.04 2.93 0.55
N LEU A 240 -5.39 1.87 1.00
CA LEU A 240 -5.11 1.65 2.42
C LEU A 240 -3.92 2.50 2.86
N ALA A 241 -4.12 3.30 3.92
CA ALA A 241 -3.03 4.02 4.58
C ALA A 241 -1.95 3.07 5.11
N THR A 242 -2.35 1.88 5.61
CA THR A 242 -1.43 0.83 6.08
C THR A 242 -0.42 0.42 5.01
N PHE A 243 -0.85 0.31 3.74
CA PHE A 243 0.05 -0.02 2.64
C PHE A 243 1.10 1.07 2.42
N TRP A 244 0.68 2.33 2.31
CA TRP A 244 1.61 3.44 2.06
C TRP A 244 2.56 3.70 3.24
N MET A 245 2.11 3.52 4.47
CA MET A 245 2.97 3.63 5.66
C MET A 245 4.08 2.57 5.65
N LEU A 246 3.73 1.31 5.39
CA LEU A 246 4.71 0.21 5.31
C LEU A 246 5.63 0.35 4.08
N GLN A 247 5.08 0.80 2.96
CA GLN A 247 5.84 1.06 1.74
C GLN A 247 6.83 2.21 1.91
N ALA A 248 6.43 3.31 2.56
CA ALA A 248 7.30 4.44 2.87
C ALA A 248 8.46 3.99 3.78
N GLY A 249 8.18 3.20 4.82
CA GLY A 249 9.22 2.61 5.66
C GLY A 249 10.19 1.73 4.87
N ASN A 250 9.70 0.90 3.94
CA ASN A 250 10.55 0.08 3.07
C ASN A 250 11.42 0.93 2.12
N ILE A 251 10.90 2.05 1.59
CA ILE A 251 11.67 2.99 0.77
C ILE A 251 12.75 3.68 1.61
N ILE A 252 12.40 4.23 2.78
CA ILE A 252 13.32 4.88 3.72
C ILE A 252 14.45 3.93 4.11
N GLN A 253 14.12 2.69 4.48
CA GLN A 253 15.10 1.67 4.81
C GLN A 253 16.04 1.36 3.64
N SER A 254 15.52 1.38 2.41
CA SER A 254 16.30 1.05 1.22
C SER A 254 17.36 2.09 0.89
N PHE A 255 17.13 3.38 1.20
CA PHE A 255 18.17 4.41 1.09
C PHE A 255 19.38 4.10 1.98
N GLY A 256 19.14 3.68 3.22
CA GLY A 256 20.21 3.35 4.17
C GLY A 256 20.83 1.97 3.98
N TYR A 257 20.14 1.02 3.34
CA TYR A 257 20.57 -0.37 3.26
C TYR A 257 21.79 -0.60 2.37
N PHE A 258 21.86 0.09 1.23
CA PHE A 258 22.88 -0.20 0.23
C PHE A 258 24.23 0.50 0.50
N LEU A 259 24.23 1.56 1.32
CA LEU A 259 25.44 2.33 1.62
C LEU A 259 26.51 1.48 2.33
N PRO A 260 26.21 0.79 3.45
CA PRO A 260 27.27 0.13 4.19
C PRO A 260 27.96 -1.00 3.40
N PRO A 261 27.25 -1.94 2.73
CA PRO A 261 27.93 -2.95 1.92
C PRO A 261 28.79 -2.39 0.78
N THR A 262 28.45 -1.21 0.25
CA THR A 262 29.19 -0.55 -0.84
C THR A 262 30.44 0.15 -0.32
N TYR A 263 30.30 0.91 0.77
CA TYR A 263 31.36 1.80 1.27
C TYR A 263 32.23 1.20 2.38
N LEU A 264 31.81 0.08 2.99
CA LEU A 264 32.54 -0.56 4.10
C LEU A 264 33.96 -0.98 3.72
N PRO A 265 34.24 -1.56 2.55
CA PRO A 265 35.62 -1.87 2.15
C PRO A 265 36.47 -0.61 2.02
N SER A 266 35.95 0.41 1.33
CA SER A 266 36.66 1.67 1.13
C SER A 266 36.97 2.35 2.47
N TYR A 267 35.98 2.48 3.35
CA TYR A 267 36.14 3.05 4.70
C TYR A 267 37.20 2.29 5.52
N ALA A 268 37.12 0.95 5.56
CA ALA A 268 38.12 0.15 6.27
C ALA A 268 39.55 0.44 5.77
N THR A 269 39.74 0.65 4.47
CA THR A 269 41.07 0.93 3.88
C THR A 269 41.52 2.38 4.02
N THR A 270 40.65 3.37 3.78
CA THR A 270 41.05 4.78 3.65
C THR A 270 41.02 5.55 4.97
N THR A 271 40.06 5.28 5.85
CA THR A 271 39.93 6.01 7.12
C THR A 271 40.58 5.27 8.29
N VAL A 272 40.43 3.94 8.34
CA VAL A 272 40.98 3.11 9.42
C VAL A 272 42.39 2.58 9.09
N GLY A 273 42.79 2.60 7.81
CA GLY A 273 44.12 2.16 7.36
C GLY A 273 44.30 0.63 7.35
N LEU A 274 43.22 -0.15 7.26
CA LEU A 274 43.26 -1.61 7.29
C LEU A 274 43.63 -2.22 5.92
N PRO A 275 44.22 -3.44 5.90
CA PRO A 275 44.46 -4.15 4.66
C PRO A 275 43.18 -4.36 3.84
N ALA A 276 43.27 -4.27 2.51
CA ALA A 276 42.13 -4.50 1.60
C ALA A 276 41.40 -5.83 1.82
N THR A 277 42.12 -6.87 2.26
CA THR A 277 41.55 -8.18 2.61
C THR A 277 40.54 -8.09 3.74
N MET A 278 40.76 -7.21 4.72
CA MET A 278 39.83 -7.02 5.84
C MET A 278 38.51 -6.40 5.39
N GLY A 279 38.53 -5.46 4.44
CA GLY A 279 37.31 -4.88 3.86
C GLY A 279 36.41 -5.95 3.21
N THR A 280 37.01 -6.85 2.42
CA THR A 280 36.28 -7.98 1.81
C THR A 280 35.77 -8.98 2.86
N MET A 281 36.55 -9.25 3.90
CA MET A 281 36.13 -10.12 5.01
C MET A 281 34.94 -9.55 5.78
N LEU A 282 34.90 -8.23 6.01
CA LEU A 282 33.78 -7.57 6.68
C LEU A 282 32.48 -7.65 5.86
N VAL A 283 32.55 -7.41 4.54
CA VAL A 283 31.38 -7.58 3.65
C VAL A 283 30.93 -9.04 3.59
N SER A 284 31.87 -9.99 3.59
CA SER A 284 31.57 -11.42 3.65
C SER A 284 30.89 -11.79 4.98
N LEU A 285 31.34 -11.20 6.09
CA LEU A 285 30.75 -11.39 7.41
C LEU A 285 29.34 -10.80 7.48
N PHE A 286 29.11 -9.61 6.90
CA PHE A 286 27.77 -9.02 6.75
C PHE A 286 26.81 -9.97 6.01
N ASN A 287 27.25 -10.56 4.89
CA ASN A 287 26.43 -11.53 4.17
C ASN A 287 26.22 -12.82 4.97
N ALA A 288 27.23 -13.29 5.71
CA ALA A 288 27.13 -14.48 6.54
C ALA A 288 26.10 -14.30 7.67
N THR A 289 26.09 -13.15 8.35
CA THR A 289 25.10 -12.87 9.40
C THR A 289 23.71 -12.57 8.85
N ALA A 290 23.61 -12.03 7.63
CA ALA A 290 22.34 -11.86 6.92
C ALA A 290 21.62 -13.18 6.63
N ILE A 291 22.33 -14.31 6.49
CA ILE A 291 21.73 -15.65 6.38
C ILE A 291 20.88 -15.95 7.62
N PHE A 292 21.47 -15.78 8.81
CA PHE A 292 20.78 -16.01 10.07
C PHE A 292 19.69 -14.97 10.31
N GLY A 293 19.96 -13.70 10.00
CA GLY A 293 19.00 -12.62 10.09
C GLY A 293 17.74 -12.88 9.26
N GLY A 294 17.90 -13.31 8.01
CA GLY A 294 16.78 -13.64 7.13
C GLY A 294 15.90 -14.77 7.66
N ILE A 295 16.51 -15.86 8.13
CA ILE A 295 15.78 -17.02 8.67
C ILE A 295 15.09 -16.66 9.99
N VAL A 296 15.79 -16.01 10.93
CA VAL A 296 15.26 -15.67 12.25
C VAL A 296 14.14 -14.64 12.13
N LEU A 297 14.38 -13.49 11.48
CA LEU A 297 13.35 -12.45 11.33
C LEU A 297 12.17 -12.95 10.50
N GLY A 298 12.41 -13.79 9.49
CA GLY A 298 11.35 -14.47 8.74
C GLY A 298 10.46 -15.36 9.62
N MET A 299 11.06 -16.19 10.48
CA MET A 299 10.30 -17.02 11.44
C MET A 299 9.55 -16.19 12.47
N LEU A 300 10.14 -15.08 12.94
CA LEU A 300 9.47 -14.18 13.86
C LEU A 300 8.23 -13.57 13.19
N CYS A 301 8.29 -13.22 11.90
CA CYS A 301 7.16 -12.64 11.16
C CYS A 301 5.97 -13.59 11.00
N ASP A 302 6.20 -14.89 11.09
CA ASP A 302 5.13 -15.88 11.08
C ASP A 302 4.42 -15.99 12.45
N ARG A 303 5.02 -15.49 13.54
CA ARG A 303 4.49 -15.63 14.92
C ARG A 303 4.06 -14.33 15.58
N PHE A 304 4.74 -13.23 15.31
CA PHE A 304 4.48 -11.93 15.94
C PHE A 304 3.97 -10.90 14.92
N ALA A 305 3.38 -9.82 15.43
CA ALA A 305 2.96 -8.70 14.59
C ALA A 305 4.13 -8.13 13.79
N VAL A 306 3.95 -7.99 12.48
CA VAL A 306 5.02 -7.57 11.56
C VAL A 306 5.59 -6.20 11.91
N THR A 307 4.77 -5.26 12.41
CA THR A 307 5.22 -3.93 12.86
C THR A 307 6.31 -4.01 13.92
N ASN A 308 6.19 -4.93 14.89
CA ASN A 308 7.18 -5.08 15.97
C ASN A 308 8.52 -5.58 15.43
N ILE A 309 8.48 -6.44 14.41
CA ILE A 309 9.68 -7.03 13.83
C ILE A 309 10.35 -6.04 12.87
N LEU A 310 9.57 -5.26 12.12
CA LEU A 310 10.09 -4.11 11.38
C LEU A 310 10.79 -3.14 12.31
N LEU A 311 10.15 -2.79 13.43
CA LEU A 311 10.74 -1.89 14.42
C LEU A 311 12.04 -2.46 15.00
N LEU A 312 12.05 -3.75 15.36
CA LEU A 312 13.24 -4.45 15.85
C LEU A 312 14.39 -4.44 14.83
N SER A 313 14.09 -4.74 13.57
CA SER A 313 15.06 -4.74 12.47
C SER A 313 15.59 -3.34 12.19
N SER A 314 14.71 -2.33 12.14
CA SER A 314 15.09 -0.93 11.89
C SER A 314 15.93 -0.35 13.04
N ILE A 315 15.47 -0.48 14.29
CA ILE A 315 16.22 0.00 15.47
C ILE A 315 17.55 -0.74 15.59
N GLY A 316 17.56 -2.07 15.41
CA GLY A 316 18.79 -2.86 15.45
C GLY A 316 19.80 -2.42 14.38
N SER A 317 19.33 -2.13 13.16
CA SER A 317 20.20 -1.61 12.09
C SER A 317 20.69 -0.19 12.38
N ALA A 318 19.84 0.70 12.90
CA ALA A 318 20.22 2.07 13.25
C ALA A 318 21.25 2.11 14.39
N LEU A 319 21.01 1.37 15.48
CA LEU A 319 21.96 1.25 16.60
C LEU A 319 23.30 0.69 16.14
N SER A 320 23.29 -0.28 15.23
CA SER A 320 24.54 -0.82 14.66
C SER A 320 25.35 0.27 13.97
N VAL A 321 24.71 1.11 13.14
CA VAL A 321 25.38 2.22 12.45
C VAL A 321 25.89 3.26 13.45
N PHE A 322 25.04 3.77 14.35
CA PHE A 322 25.43 4.85 15.27
C PHE A 322 26.51 4.43 16.27
N LEU A 323 26.40 3.22 16.84
CA LEU A 323 27.31 2.76 17.89
C LEU A 323 28.59 2.16 17.31
N PHE A 324 28.52 1.35 16.26
CA PHE A 324 29.68 0.60 15.79
C PHE A 324 30.37 1.25 14.60
N TRP A 325 29.63 1.78 13.62
CA TRP A 325 30.26 2.49 12.50
C TRP A 325 30.66 3.91 12.88
N GLY A 326 29.77 4.66 13.54
CA GLY A 326 30.01 6.05 13.92
C GLY A 326 31.22 6.24 14.84
N LEU A 327 31.42 5.31 15.77
CA LEU A 327 32.56 5.35 16.71
C LEU A 327 33.85 4.75 16.14
N ALA A 328 33.80 4.02 15.02
CA ALA A 328 34.99 3.39 14.43
C ALA A 328 36.00 4.39 13.86
N GLY A 329 35.57 5.62 13.52
CA GLY A 329 36.43 6.65 12.93
C GLY A 329 37.32 7.40 13.92
N ASN A 330 37.06 7.30 15.22
CA ASN A 330 37.73 8.10 16.25
C ASN A 330 38.79 7.31 17.04
N GLU A 331 38.93 6.01 16.77
CA GLU A 331 39.64 5.06 17.63
C GLU A 331 40.84 4.40 16.95
N THR A 332 41.79 3.91 17.76
CA THR A 332 43.02 3.21 17.32
C THR A 332 42.74 1.97 16.46
N SER A 333 43.71 1.59 15.62
CA SER A 333 43.58 0.56 14.56
C SER A 333 43.01 -0.79 15.04
N HIS A 334 43.29 -1.22 16.27
CA HIS A 334 42.78 -2.49 16.81
C HIS A 334 41.30 -2.40 17.27
N THR A 335 40.92 -1.29 17.89
CA THR A 335 39.54 -1.03 18.33
C THR A 335 38.62 -0.80 17.13
N GLY A 336 39.11 -0.10 16.10
CA GLY A 336 38.39 0.09 14.83
C GLY A 336 38.00 -1.22 14.14
N ILE A 337 38.89 -2.21 14.11
CA ILE A 337 38.59 -3.55 13.56
C ILE A 337 37.46 -4.22 14.34
N ALA A 338 37.53 -4.19 15.67
CA ALA A 338 36.52 -4.82 16.53
C ALA A 338 35.14 -4.16 16.32
N LEU A 339 35.09 -2.83 16.28
CA LEU A 339 33.87 -2.07 16.03
C LEU A 339 33.28 -2.36 14.64
N LEU A 340 34.10 -2.34 13.57
CA LEU A 340 33.63 -2.67 12.22
C LEU A 340 33.18 -4.13 12.08
N THR A 341 33.79 -5.04 12.84
CA THR A 341 33.38 -6.45 12.89
C THR A 341 32.02 -6.58 13.58
N LEU A 342 31.85 -5.95 14.73
CA LEU A 342 30.56 -5.91 15.45
C LEU A 342 29.47 -5.26 14.59
N PHE A 343 29.80 -4.16 13.91
CA PHE A 343 28.94 -3.52 12.92
C PHE A 343 28.47 -4.52 11.86
N SER A 344 29.41 -5.23 11.21
CA SER A 344 29.10 -6.16 10.13
C SER A 344 28.20 -7.30 10.61
N ILE A 345 28.42 -7.78 11.83
CA ILE A 345 27.61 -8.84 12.45
C ILE A 345 26.19 -8.35 12.70
N SER A 346 26.04 -7.25 13.45
CA SER A 346 24.73 -6.77 13.91
C SER A 346 23.94 -6.16 12.75
N TYR A 347 24.57 -5.34 11.91
CA TYR A 347 23.93 -4.75 10.74
C TYR A 347 23.55 -5.82 9.71
N GLY A 348 24.40 -6.81 9.46
CA GLY A 348 24.06 -7.94 8.59
C GLY A 348 22.86 -8.74 9.07
N PHE A 349 22.79 -9.02 10.37
CA PHE A 349 21.64 -9.70 10.96
C PHE A 349 20.35 -8.88 10.84
N PHE A 350 20.34 -7.63 11.31
CA PHE A 350 19.12 -6.81 11.37
C PHE A 350 18.72 -6.26 10.00
N ALA A 351 19.63 -5.61 9.28
CA ALA A 351 19.34 -4.98 7.99
C ALA A 351 19.19 -6.03 6.87
N GLY A 352 20.05 -7.05 6.86
CA GLY A 352 19.99 -8.15 5.90
C GLY A 352 18.72 -9.01 6.04
N GLY A 353 18.21 -9.18 7.26
CA GLY A 353 16.98 -9.92 7.50
C GLY A 353 15.68 -9.14 7.20
N PHE A 354 15.74 -7.82 7.00
CA PHE A 354 14.56 -6.98 6.76
C PHE A 354 13.73 -7.44 5.56
N SER A 355 14.35 -7.88 4.46
CA SER A 355 13.64 -8.35 3.26
C SER A 355 12.75 -9.57 3.50
N SER A 356 13.00 -10.32 4.58
CA SER A 356 12.16 -11.46 4.98
C SER A 356 10.84 -11.03 5.60
N THR A 357 10.76 -9.79 6.10
CA THR A 357 9.55 -9.21 6.72
C THR A 357 8.46 -8.88 5.70
N TRP A 358 8.79 -8.83 4.41
CA TRP A 358 7.82 -8.63 3.32
C TRP A 358 6.70 -9.68 3.34
N SER A 359 6.99 -10.89 3.85
CA SER A 359 5.98 -11.93 4.08
C SER A 359 4.87 -11.48 5.03
N GLY A 360 5.25 -10.83 6.13
CA GLY A 360 4.35 -10.31 7.15
C GLY A 360 3.60 -9.08 6.67
N ILE A 361 4.26 -8.19 5.93
CA ILE A 361 3.63 -7.00 5.32
C ILE A 361 2.49 -7.43 4.40
N ILE A 362 2.75 -8.41 3.52
CA ILE A 362 1.73 -8.94 2.62
C ILE A 362 0.56 -9.57 3.38
N THR A 363 0.86 -10.27 4.49
CA THR A 363 -0.16 -10.91 5.32
C THR A 363 -1.03 -9.87 6.05
N GLN A 364 -0.43 -8.79 6.56
CA GLN A 364 -1.14 -7.68 7.19
C GLN A 364 -2.04 -6.94 6.19
N ILE A 365 -1.52 -6.57 5.03
CA ILE A 365 -2.32 -5.87 4.00
C ILE A 365 -3.48 -6.77 3.53
N LYS A 366 -3.26 -8.08 3.45
CA LYS A 366 -4.31 -9.04 3.09
C LYS A 366 -5.41 -9.14 4.15
N HIS A 367 -5.06 -8.98 5.42
CA HIS A 367 -6.04 -8.94 6.51
C HIS A 367 -6.91 -7.67 6.43
N ASP A 368 -6.31 -6.54 6.06
CA ASP A 368 -6.99 -5.23 5.99
C ASP A 368 -7.72 -4.99 4.65
N SER A 369 -7.46 -5.82 3.63
CA SER A 369 -8.04 -5.74 2.29
C SER A 369 -9.10 -6.81 2.02
N SER A 370 -9.81 -6.68 0.89
CA SER A 370 -10.70 -7.71 0.37
C SER A 370 -10.00 -9.08 0.21
N PRO A 371 -10.69 -10.21 0.46
CA PRO A 371 -10.12 -11.56 0.33
C PRO A 371 -9.56 -11.93 -1.05
N GLY A 372 -9.89 -11.14 -2.08
CA GLY A 372 -9.43 -11.31 -3.46
C GLY A 372 -8.15 -10.55 -3.82
N MET A 373 -7.47 -9.91 -2.86
CA MET A 373 -6.23 -9.20 -3.10
C MET A 373 -5.11 -10.14 -3.58
N GLU A 374 -4.44 -9.75 -4.66
CA GLU A 374 -3.33 -10.48 -5.23
C GLU A 374 -2.01 -10.16 -4.51
N THR A 375 -1.53 -11.10 -3.72
CA THR A 375 -0.30 -11.02 -2.92
C THR A 375 0.96 -10.75 -3.75
N GLY A 376 0.99 -11.25 -4.98
CA GLY A 376 2.09 -11.04 -5.93
C GLY A 376 2.29 -9.58 -6.30
N LEU A 377 1.21 -8.83 -6.48
CA LEU A 377 1.30 -7.43 -6.87
C LEU A 377 1.85 -6.56 -5.74
N VAL A 378 1.46 -6.84 -4.49
CA VAL A 378 2.02 -6.19 -3.29
C VAL A 378 3.52 -6.47 -3.18
N PHE A 379 3.96 -7.72 -3.39
CA PHE A 379 5.38 -8.08 -3.39
C PHE A 379 6.15 -7.29 -4.47
N GLY A 380 5.59 -7.20 -5.68
CA GLY A 380 6.17 -6.41 -6.77
C GLY A 380 6.33 -4.93 -6.42
N LEU A 381 5.35 -4.32 -5.77
CA LEU A 381 5.42 -2.92 -5.32
C LEU A 381 6.44 -2.71 -4.19
N LEU A 382 6.54 -3.64 -3.23
CA LEU A 382 7.59 -3.61 -2.19
C LEU A 382 8.99 -3.70 -2.82
N ALA A 383 9.18 -4.59 -3.79
CA ALA A 383 10.42 -4.70 -4.55
C ALA A 383 10.73 -3.42 -5.35
N GLY A 384 9.72 -2.83 -6.00
CA GLY A 384 9.86 -1.56 -6.71
C GLY A 384 10.26 -0.40 -5.80
N GLY A 385 9.67 -0.33 -4.60
CA GLY A 385 10.06 0.66 -3.58
C GLY A 385 11.52 0.54 -3.16
N ARG A 386 12.01 -0.69 -3.00
CA ARG A 386 13.44 -0.93 -2.74
C ARG A 386 14.34 -0.51 -3.90
N GLY A 387 13.83 -0.61 -5.13
CA GLY A 387 14.50 -0.11 -6.33
C GLY A 387 14.68 1.41 -6.35
N ILE A 388 13.73 2.18 -5.80
CA ILE A 388 13.86 3.65 -5.70
C ILE A 388 15.08 4.03 -4.85
N GLY A 389 15.29 3.36 -3.72
CA GLY A 389 16.47 3.59 -2.88
C GLY A 389 17.79 3.27 -3.59
N ASN A 390 17.82 2.20 -4.39
CA ASN A 390 19.01 1.83 -5.19
C ASN A 390 19.32 2.88 -6.27
N VAL A 391 18.30 3.42 -6.95
CA VAL A 391 18.50 4.48 -7.96
C VAL A 391 18.89 5.81 -7.33
N ALA A 392 18.41 6.12 -6.14
CA ALA A 392 18.82 7.33 -5.44
C ALA A 392 20.31 7.28 -5.04
N GLN A 393 20.80 6.13 -4.58
CA GLN A 393 22.24 5.92 -4.38
C GLN A 393 23.02 6.14 -5.68
N LEU A 394 22.49 5.68 -6.82
CA LEU A 394 23.12 5.93 -8.13
C LEU A 394 23.23 7.43 -8.44
N LEU A 395 22.21 8.25 -8.11
CA LEU A 395 22.27 9.70 -8.32
C LEU A 395 23.35 10.34 -7.44
N GLU A 396 23.50 9.87 -6.21
CA GLU A 396 24.54 10.32 -5.28
C GLU A 396 25.95 9.95 -5.79
N ASP A 397 26.14 8.70 -6.22
CA ASP A 397 27.41 8.25 -6.81
C ASP A 397 27.77 9.06 -8.07
N PHE A 398 26.81 9.31 -8.97
CA PHE A 398 27.04 10.13 -10.16
C PHE A 398 27.36 11.59 -9.85
N GLN A 399 26.69 12.17 -8.85
CA GLN A 399 26.99 13.53 -8.37
C GLN A 399 28.40 13.58 -7.76
N SER A 400 28.77 12.57 -6.97
CA SER A 400 30.09 12.45 -6.36
C SER A 400 31.22 12.30 -7.41
N HIS A 401 30.98 11.57 -8.50
CA HIS A 401 31.95 11.43 -9.58
C HIS A 401 32.08 12.69 -10.45
N ARG A 402 31.00 13.47 -10.61
CA ARG A 402 31.09 14.81 -11.26
C ARG A 402 31.87 15.80 -10.40
N SER A 403 31.64 15.81 -9.09
CA SER A 403 32.44 16.60 -8.16
C SER A 403 33.88 16.09 -8.04
N PHE A 404 34.15 14.79 -8.20
CA PHE A 404 35.54 14.30 -8.24
C PHE A 404 36.32 14.77 -9.49
N SER A 405 35.65 15.16 -10.58
CA SER A 405 36.31 15.82 -11.74
C SER A 405 36.64 17.30 -11.50
N GLN A 406 36.08 17.89 -10.44
CA GLN A 406 36.40 19.23 -9.92
C GLN A 406 36.87 19.07 -8.46
N GLY A 407 38.12 18.65 -8.30
CA GLY A 407 38.67 18.09 -7.07
C GLY A 407 38.15 18.66 -5.75
N ALA A 408 37.60 17.78 -4.91
CA ALA A 408 37.61 17.88 -3.44
C ALA A 408 37.24 16.51 -2.82
N ALA A 409 37.90 16.18 -1.71
CA ALA A 409 37.88 14.91 -0.99
C ALA A 409 36.57 14.66 -0.19
N PRO A 410 36.33 13.42 0.33
CA PRO A 410 34.99 12.89 0.51
C PRO A 410 34.39 12.99 1.95
N PHE A 411 33.06 12.87 1.98
CA PHE A 411 32.21 12.21 3.01
C PHE A 411 31.75 12.90 4.30
N VAL A 412 31.83 14.23 4.44
CA VAL A 412 31.09 14.95 5.52
C VAL A 412 30.07 15.99 5.01
N SER A 413 30.09 16.34 3.71
CA SER A 413 29.34 17.50 3.20
C SER A 413 27.89 17.26 2.71
N ILE A 414 27.38 16.02 2.59
CA ILE A 414 26.09 15.82 1.88
C ILE A 414 24.85 15.93 2.81
N MET A 415 25.03 16.01 4.15
CA MET A 415 23.95 16.51 5.04
C MET A 415 23.93 18.04 5.19
N SER A 416 24.87 18.76 4.55
CA SER A 416 25.03 20.22 4.65
C SER A 416 24.57 20.96 3.38
N ALA A 417 24.59 20.32 2.21
CA ALA A 417 24.24 20.96 0.95
C ALA A 417 22.74 20.91 0.64
N THR A 418 21.89 21.47 1.50
CA THR A 418 20.55 21.99 1.14
C THR A 418 19.95 22.90 2.22
N ASP A 419 20.76 23.50 3.10
CA ASP A 419 20.27 24.52 4.02
C ASP A 419 20.73 25.93 3.57
N PRO A 420 19.83 26.81 3.10
CA PRO A 420 20.18 28.20 2.77
C PRO A 420 20.75 28.98 3.97
N ALA A 421 20.59 28.49 5.20
CA ALA A 421 21.22 29.04 6.39
C ALA A 421 22.73 28.73 6.51
N ILE A 422 23.28 27.83 5.69
CA ILE A 422 24.72 27.48 5.71
C ILE A 422 25.54 28.37 4.78
N GLN A 423 24.96 28.86 3.67
CA GLN A 423 25.63 29.74 2.70
C GLN A 423 25.51 31.24 3.01
N ASP A 424 24.74 31.63 4.02
CA ASP A 424 24.55 33.05 4.36
C ASP A 424 25.82 33.65 5.02
N PRO A 425 26.41 34.72 4.47
CA PRO A 425 27.64 35.33 5.01
C PRO A 425 27.51 35.85 6.45
N LEU A 426 26.33 36.37 6.83
CA LEU A 426 26.09 36.90 8.18
C LEU A 426 25.99 35.80 9.22
N LEU A 427 25.25 34.74 8.94
CA LEU A 427 25.17 33.57 9.82
C LEU A 427 26.53 32.86 9.95
N SER A 428 27.29 32.83 8.86
CA SER A 428 28.67 32.31 8.87
C SER A 428 29.58 33.11 9.79
N LEU A 429 29.52 34.44 9.71
CA LEU A 429 30.27 35.34 10.59
C LEU A 429 29.84 35.21 12.05
N ARG A 430 28.53 35.19 12.33
CA ARG A 430 28.00 34.99 13.70
C ARG A 430 28.44 33.65 14.30
N ARG A 431 28.43 32.56 13.52
CA ARG A 431 28.92 31.24 13.97
C ARG A 431 30.42 31.25 14.25
N ALA A 432 31.21 31.89 13.40
CA ALA A 432 32.65 32.02 13.59
C ALA A 432 32.98 32.77 14.90
N ILE A 433 32.31 33.92 15.11
CA ILE A 433 32.42 34.72 16.34
C ILE A 433 32.00 33.91 17.57
N ALA A 434 30.85 33.22 17.53
CA ALA A 434 30.38 32.40 18.63
C ALA A 434 31.31 31.22 18.96
N SER A 435 32.02 30.70 17.96
CA SER A 435 32.99 29.61 18.13
C SER A 435 34.36 30.05 18.66
N GLY A 436 34.61 31.37 18.75
CA GLY A 436 35.91 31.92 19.15
C GLY A 436 37.00 31.85 18.06
N ASN A 437 36.70 31.31 16.88
CA ASN A 437 37.61 31.24 15.74
C ASN A 437 37.28 32.37 14.76
N LEU A 438 37.98 33.49 14.88
CA LEU A 438 37.79 34.64 13.99
C LEU A 438 38.24 34.30 12.56
N PRO A 439 37.51 34.78 11.53
CA PRO A 439 37.88 34.51 10.16
C PRO A 439 39.10 35.34 9.74
N THR A 440 39.95 34.76 8.89
CA THR A 440 41.22 35.36 8.42
C THR A 440 41.05 35.98 7.03
N PRO A 441 41.48 37.24 6.80
CA PRO A 441 41.49 37.81 5.46
C PRO A 441 42.57 37.16 4.58
N THR A 442 42.21 36.77 3.35
CA THR A 442 43.12 36.10 2.41
C THR A 442 43.15 36.79 1.06
N THR A 443 44.27 36.67 0.33
CA THR A 443 44.42 37.21 -1.04
C THR A 443 43.99 36.21 -2.13
N SER A 444 43.77 34.95 -1.76
CA SER A 444 43.38 33.84 -2.64
C SER A 444 42.07 33.18 -2.19
N SER A 445 41.37 32.53 -3.12
CA SER A 445 40.16 31.73 -2.89
C SER A 445 40.45 30.31 -2.37
N GLU A 446 41.72 29.95 -2.17
CA GLU A 446 42.14 28.64 -1.68
C GLU A 446 41.84 28.46 -0.17
N LEU A 447 41.45 27.24 0.21
CA LEU A 447 41.09 26.85 1.57
C LEU A 447 42.34 26.58 2.42
N SER A 448 43.25 27.54 2.49
CA SER A 448 44.54 27.42 3.19
C SER A 448 44.99 28.77 3.76
N ASP A 449 45.58 28.75 4.95
CA ASP A 449 46.10 29.95 5.64
C ASP A 449 47.40 30.50 5.03
N GLU A 450 47.95 29.88 3.97
CA GLU A 450 49.22 30.28 3.35
C GLU A 450 49.21 31.68 2.73
N ASN A 451 48.03 32.20 2.38
CA ASN A 451 47.83 33.52 1.76
C ASN A 451 47.13 34.53 2.70
N ALA A 452 47.24 34.34 4.01
CA ALA A 452 46.69 35.24 5.02
C ALA A 452 47.36 36.62 4.98
N THR A 453 46.56 37.67 5.11
CA THR A 453 47.03 39.07 5.15
C THR A 453 46.32 39.84 6.26
N ASP A 454 47.08 40.63 7.02
CA ASP A 454 46.53 41.55 8.02
C ASP A 454 46.03 42.86 7.37
N ASP A 455 46.42 43.14 6.13
CA ASP A 455 46.00 44.31 5.37
C ASP A 455 44.67 44.06 4.62
N LEU A 456 43.57 44.61 5.14
CA LEU A 456 42.24 44.52 4.55
C LEU A 456 42.16 45.18 3.15
N ALA A 457 43.08 46.09 2.81
CA ALA A 457 43.17 46.67 1.48
C ALA A 457 43.77 45.69 0.43
N GLN A 458 44.45 44.63 0.87
CA GLN A 458 45.00 43.58 -0.01
C GLN A 458 44.09 42.36 -0.09
N ALA A 459 43.34 42.07 0.98
CA ALA A 459 42.43 40.94 1.07
C ALA A 459 41.36 40.95 -0.04
N THR A 460 41.06 39.78 -0.60
CA THR A 460 40.01 39.56 -1.60
C THR A 460 38.89 38.66 -1.02
N HIS A 461 39.25 37.73 -0.14
CA HIS A 461 38.35 36.77 0.49
C HIS A 461 38.49 36.78 2.01
N LEU A 462 37.46 36.27 2.67
CA LEU A 462 37.42 36.03 4.11
C LEU A 462 37.31 34.51 4.32
N TYR A 463 38.34 33.92 4.92
CA TYR A 463 38.43 32.49 5.18
C TYR A 463 37.86 32.14 6.57
N PHE A 464 36.95 31.18 6.60
CA PHE A 464 36.32 30.64 7.80
C PHE A 464 36.84 29.24 8.04
N ALA A 465 37.54 29.00 9.16
CA ALA A 465 38.11 27.68 9.47
C ALA A 465 37.08 26.68 10.03
N GLN A 466 36.06 27.15 10.77
CA GLN A 466 35.01 26.33 11.38
C GLN A 466 33.66 27.07 11.43
N PRO A 467 32.50 26.36 11.44
CA PRO A 467 32.31 24.90 11.46
C PRO A 467 32.42 24.21 10.08
N ILE A 468 32.47 24.97 8.99
CA ILE A 468 32.70 24.47 7.63
C ILE A 468 33.79 25.34 6.99
N PRO A 469 34.92 24.77 6.52
CA PRO A 469 35.93 25.52 5.79
C PRO A 469 35.34 26.18 4.55
N GLN A 470 35.27 27.51 4.52
CA GLN A 470 34.76 28.26 3.37
C GLN A 470 35.51 29.58 3.20
N ALA A 471 35.73 29.99 1.95
CA ALA A 471 36.30 31.30 1.60
C ALA A 471 35.22 32.13 0.89
N LEU A 472 34.74 33.21 1.53
CA LEU A 472 33.72 34.09 0.96
C LEU A 472 34.36 35.37 0.39
N PRO A 473 33.99 35.81 -0.82
CA PRO A 473 34.47 37.09 -1.36
C PRO A 473 34.04 38.27 -0.47
N LEU A 474 34.96 39.19 -0.19
CA LEU A 474 34.69 40.35 0.67
C LEU A 474 33.63 41.31 0.09
N GLY A 475 33.45 41.33 -1.23
CA GLY A 475 32.41 42.10 -1.92
C GLY A 475 31.01 41.47 -1.92
N THR A 476 30.81 40.33 -1.23
CA THR A 476 29.51 39.66 -1.19
C THR A 476 28.50 40.51 -0.42
N THR A 477 27.36 40.84 -1.05
CA THR A 477 26.27 41.58 -0.41
C THR A 477 25.59 40.73 0.65
N THR A 478 25.32 41.31 1.83
CA THR A 478 24.70 40.59 2.95
C THR A 478 23.22 40.91 3.13
N ARG A 479 22.55 40.26 4.08
CA ARG A 479 21.14 40.53 4.45
C ARG A 479 20.96 41.78 5.32
N PHE A 480 22.04 42.43 5.74
CA PHE A 480 22.00 43.66 6.55
C PHE A 480 21.78 44.86 5.62
N VAL A 481 20.76 45.66 5.89
CA VAL A 481 20.40 46.85 5.09
C VAL A 481 20.56 48.09 5.97
N SER A 482 21.36 49.05 5.53
CA SER A 482 21.47 50.34 6.23
C SER A 482 20.26 51.21 5.90
N ASP A 483 19.69 51.87 6.91
CA ASP A 483 18.60 52.82 6.76
C ASP A 483 19.06 54.11 6.07
N ALA A 484 20.35 54.44 6.20
CA ALA A 484 20.94 55.63 5.58
C ALA A 484 21.05 55.52 4.05
N THR A 485 21.38 54.33 3.52
CA THR A 485 21.57 54.09 2.08
C THR A 485 20.43 53.31 1.43
N LYS A 486 19.60 52.61 2.23
CA LYS A 486 18.59 51.64 1.79
C LYS A 486 19.14 50.49 0.93
N GLU A 487 20.45 50.31 0.94
CA GLU A 487 21.16 49.29 0.17
C GLU A 487 21.72 48.21 1.12
N ALA A 488 21.92 47.00 0.55
CA ALA A 488 22.52 45.90 1.28
C ALA A 488 24.01 46.19 1.52
N VAL A 489 24.45 46.02 2.76
CA VAL A 489 25.84 46.24 3.15
C VAL A 489 26.67 45.02 2.77
N ASP A 490 27.86 45.26 2.24
CA ASP A 490 28.84 44.25 1.83
C ASP A 490 29.57 43.62 3.03
N LEU A 491 30.05 42.40 2.83
CA LEU A 491 30.73 41.61 3.86
C LEU A 491 31.99 42.31 4.39
N ARG A 492 32.71 43.07 3.55
CA ARG A 492 33.88 43.87 3.94
C ARG A 492 33.51 44.93 4.99
N SER A 493 32.44 45.68 4.76
CA SER A 493 31.99 46.72 5.68
C SER A 493 31.53 46.16 7.02
N ILE A 494 30.86 45.00 7.01
CA ILE A 494 30.43 44.30 8.23
C ILE A 494 31.62 43.77 9.02
N PHE A 495 32.60 43.16 8.34
CA PHE A 495 33.81 42.67 9.00
C PHE A 495 34.67 43.81 9.55
N PHE A 496 34.76 44.94 8.82
CA PHE A 496 35.45 46.15 9.30
C PHE A 496 34.78 46.75 10.55
N ALA A 497 33.45 46.83 10.55
CA ALA A 497 32.68 47.29 11.71
C ALA A 497 32.90 46.41 12.95
N TRP A 498 33.03 45.09 12.75
CA TRP A 498 33.38 44.13 13.80
C TRP A 498 34.82 44.32 14.31
N GLN A 499 35.81 44.45 13.42
CA GLN A 499 37.22 44.62 13.78
C GLN A 499 37.47 45.91 14.59
N LYS A 500 36.68 46.95 14.32
CA LYS A 500 36.77 48.25 15.01
C LYS A 500 35.70 48.43 16.08
N LYS A 501 35.09 47.36 16.59
CA LYS A 501 33.94 47.45 17.52
C LYS A 501 34.23 48.28 18.78
N ASP A 502 35.45 48.24 19.29
CA ASP A 502 35.87 48.93 20.53
C ASP A 502 36.34 50.39 20.31
N VAL A 503 36.34 50.87 19.06
CA VAL A 503 36.83 52.21 18.68
C VAL A 503 35.71 53.25 18.69
N ALA A 504 36.00 54.46 19.20
CA ALA A 504 35.06 55.56 19.24
C ALA A 504 34.59 55.98 17.84
N ILE A 505 33.36 56.49 17.73
CA ILE A 505 32.72 56.80 16.43
C ILE A 505 33.56 57.75 15.54
N PRO A 506 34.17 58.85 16.06
CA PRO A 506 34.99 59.72 15.23
C PRO A 506 36.23 59.04 14.66
N GLU A 507 36.85 58.16 15.46
CA GLU A 507 38.04 57.38 15.07
C GLU A 507 37.68 56.24 14.09
N TYR A 508 36.48 55.69 14.21
CA TYR A 508 35.92 54.72 13.26
C TYR A 508 35.74 55.35 11.87
N PHE A 509 35.12 56.54 11.80
CA PHE A 509 34.96 57.24 10.52
C PHE A 509 36.29 57.64 9.88
N ALA A 510 37.26 58.08 10.68
CA ALA A 510 38.62 58.36 10.20
C ALA A 510 39.30 57.10 9.66
N SER A 511 39.20 55.97 10.36
CA SER A 511 39.75 54.68 9.93
C SER A 511 39.09 54.17 8.63
N ALA A 512 37.79 54.41 8.45
CA ALA A 512 37.07 54.04 7.23
C ALA A 512 37.51 54.89 6.03
N GLN A 513 37.75 56.19 6.24
CA GLN A 513 38.27 57.10 5.21
C GLN A 513 39.68 56.69 4.77
N GLU A 514 40.56 56.39 5.72
CA GLU A 514 41.93 55.92 5.45
C GLU A 514 41.95 54.62 4.63
N LEU A 515 41.08 53.66 4.98
CA LEU A 515 40.95 52.41 4.24
C LEU A 515 40.41 52.63 2.82
N ASN A 516 39.45 53.55 2.64
CA ASN A 516 38.91 53.90 1.33
C ASN A 516 39.95 54.61 0.44
N GLU A 517 40.80 55.46 1.02
CA GLU A 517 41.94 56.06 0.32
C GLU A 517 42.99 55.01 -0.09
N ALA A 518 43.28 54.05 0.80
CA ALA A 518 44.20 52.95 0.52
C ALA A 518 43.69 52.00 -0.59
N LEU A 519 42.38 51.72 -0.63
CA LEU A 519 41.74 50.95 -1.70
C LEU A 519 41.80 51.68 -3.05
N LYS A 520 41.55 52.99 -3.04
CA LYS A 520 41.63 53.85 -4.24
C LYS A 520 43.05 53.96 -4.78
N ALA A 521 44.05 54.07 -3.90
CA ALA A 521 45.47 54.09 -4.28
C ALA A 521 45.92 52.78 -4.96
N LYS A 522 45.26 51.65 -4.66
CA LYS A 522 45.52 50.34 -5.27
C LYS A 522 44.63 50.03 -6.49
N GLY A 523 43.85 51.01 -6.98
CA GLY A 523 43.05 50.89 -8.21
C GLY A 523 41.78 50.02 -8.07
N ARG A 524 41.27 49.81 -6.85
CA ARG A 524 39.99 49.12 -6.62
C ARG A 524 38.84 50.12 -6.52
N GLU A 525 37.71 49.82 -7.16
CA GLU A 525 36.49 50.66 -7.11
C GLU A 525 35.63 50.42 -5.85
N GLU A 526 36.00 49.44 -5.03
CA GLU A 526 35.27 49.00 -3.84
C GLU A 526 35.48 49.96 -2.65
N GLN A 527 34.42 50.30 -1.92
CA GLN A 527 34.47 51.21 -0.75
C GLN A 527 33.77 50.58 0.46
N VAL A 528 34.29 50.85 1.66
CA VAL A 528 33.65 50.48 2.93
C VAL A 528 32.59 51.51 3.31
N GLN A 529 31.40 51.02 3.62
CA GLN A 529 30.26 51.81 4.05
C GLN A 529 30.33 52.15 5.54
N ASN A 530 29.99 53.39 5.87
CA ASN A 530 29.95 53.91 7.23
C ASN A 530 28.58 53.65 7.86
N LEU A 531 28.53 52.79 8.88
CA LEU A 531 27.31 52.49 9.62
C LEU A 531 27.00 53.58 10.66
N VAL A 532 25.73 53.97 10.77
CA VAL A 532 25.27 54.90 11.80
C VAL A 532 25.38 54.23 13.18
N PHE A 533 25.54 55.01 14.27
CA PHE A 533 25.77 54.46 15.62
C PHE A 533 24.76 53.39 16.04
N LEU A 534 23.46 53.61 15.80
CA LEU A 534 22.41 52.64 16.15
C LEU A 534 22.51 51.35 15.33
N GLU A 535 22.78 51.46 14.02
CA GLU A 535 22.96 50.32 13.11
C GLU A 535 24.20 49.49 13.50
N ARG A 536 25.31 50.17 13.83
CA ARG A 536 26.55 49.54 14.26
C ARG A 536 26.35 48.81 15.60
N LEU A 537 25.63 49.42 16.54
CA LEU A 537 25.34 48.81 17.84
C LEU A 537 24.44 47.57 17.69
N ASP A 538 23.39 47.65 16.87
CA ASP A 538 22.49 46.53 16.60
C ASP A 538 23.22 45.36 15.91
N LEU A 539 24.02 45.66 14.88
CA LEU A 539 24.83 44.66 14.17
C LEU A 539 25.80 43.92 15.12
N ILE A 540 26.54 44.65 15.96
CA ILE A 540 27.51 44.05 16.89
C ILE A 540 26.79 43.20 17.94
N THR A 541 25.69 43.71 18.50
CA THR A 541 24.87 42.98 19.50
C THR A 541 24.31 41.68 18.93
N TRP A 542 23.89 41.70 17.66
CA TRP A 542 23.41 40.51 16.95
C TRP A 542 24.53 39.52 16.62
N LEU A 543 25.70 40.01 16.18
CA LEU A 543 26.87 39.16 15.88
C LEU A 543 27.47 38.50 17.13
N GLU A 544 27.42 39.16 18.28
CA GLU A 544 27.80 38.58 19.59
C GLU A 544 26.80 37.55 20.10
N GLY A 545 25.61 37.48 19.49
CA GLY A 545 24.53 36.60 19.90
C GLY A 545 23.79 37.08 21.16
N ALA A 546 23.93 38.36 21.52
CA ALA A 546 23.19 38.97 22.64
C ALA A 546 21.72 39.30 22.26
N SER A 547 21.39 39.32 20.97
CA SER A 547 20.03 39.44 20.44
C SER A 547 19.75 38.40 19.35
N ASP A 548 18.54 37.82 19.37
CA ASP A 548 18.07 36.86 18.36
C ASP A 548 17.36 37.52 17.16
N GLY A 549 17.07 38.83 17.26
CA GLY A 549 16.46 39.63 16.19
C GLY A 549 17.17 40.98 16.02
N SER A 550 17.08 41.54 14.81
CA SER A 550 17.65 42.85 14.45
C SER A 550 16.73 43.50 13.42
N ASP A 551 16.44 44.79 13.57
CA ASP A 551 15.52 45.51 12.68
C ASP A 551 16.10 45.69 11.27
N HIS A 552 17.42 45.57 11.13
CA HIS A 552 18.17 45.81 9.90
C HIS A 552 18.54 44.53 9.10
N ILE A 553 18.17 43.32 9.55
CA ILE A 553 18.47 42.05 8.83
C ILE A 553 17.19 41.47 8.21
N LYS A 554 17.19 41.30 6.89
CA LYS A 554 16.07 40.65 6.18
C LYS A 554 15.96 39.16 6.52
N PRO A 555 14.75 38.61 6.76
CA PRO A 555 14.55 37.18 6.97
C PRO A 555 14.88 36.37 5.70
N LEU A 556 15.35 35.12 5.87
CA LEU A 556 15.70 34.22 4.75
C LEU A 556 14.46 33.91 3.90
N GLU A 557 14.56 33.99 2.56
CA GLU A 557 13.53 33.52 1.63
C GLU A 557 13.40 32.00 1.75
N GLY A 558 12.41 31.57 2.53
CA GLY A 558 12.23 30.19 3.00
C GLY A 558 11.80 30.16 4.46
N ALA A 559 12.40 31.02 5.30
CA ALA A 559 11.94 31.28 6.66
C ALA A 559 10.67 32.14 6.69
N ALA A 560 10.46 33.04 5.73
CA ALA A 560 9.20 33.78 5.61
C ALA A 560 8.01 32.85 5.27
N ALA A 561 8.20 31.91 4.33
CA ALA A 561 7.18 30.90 4.01
C ALA A 561 6.97 29.88 5.15
N ALA A 562 8.03 29.51 5.88
CA ALA A 562 7.92 28.66 7.06
C ALA A 562 7.31 29.39 8.27
N ALA A 563 7.54 30.70 8.43
CA ALA A 563 6.96 31.53 9.47
C ALA A 563 5.49 31.85 9.16
N GLU A 564 5.12 32.04 7.89
CA GLU A 564 3.75 32.22 7.45
C GLU A 564 2.96 30.89 7.55
N ALA A 565 3.60 29.76 7.26
CA ALA A 565 3.06 28.42 7.53
C ALA A 565 2.97 28.10 9.03
N ALA A 566 3.93 28.55 9.85
CA ALA A 566 3.90 28.41 11.31
C ALA A 566 2.89 29.35 11.97
N ALA A 567 2.66 30.54 11.43
CA ALA A 567 1.61 31.47 11.86
C ALA A 567 0.22 30.95 11.46
N ALA A 568 0.08 30.33 10.29
CA ALA A 568 -1.14 29.62 9.90
C ALA A 568 -1.40 28.38 10.77
N ALA A 569 -0.36 27.65 11.17
CA ALA A 569 -0.45 26.52 12.09
C ALA A 569 -0.73 26.94 13.54
N ALA A 570 -0.18 28.07 14.00
CA ALA A 570 -0.45 28.65 15.32
C ALA A 570 -1.87 29.24 15.40
N GLY A 571 -2.36 29.87 14.33
CA GLY A 571 -3.74 30.35 14.23
C GLY A 571 -4.77 29.21 14.22
N ALA A 572 -4.44 28.06 13.61
CA ALA A 572 -5.27 26.86 13.66
C ALA A 572 -5.23 26.17 15.04
N ALA A 573 -4.07 26.16 15.72
CA ALA A 573 -3.93 25.57 17.05
C ALA A 573 -4.61 26.39 18.16
N GLN A 574 -4.77 27.70 17.98
CA GLN A 574 -5.43 28.58 18.95
C GLN A 574 -6.96 28.62 18.79
N ALA A 575 -7.49 28.22 17.62
CA ALA A 575 -8.91 27.99 17.41
C ALA A 575 -9.39 26.65 18.00
N ASP A 576 -8.59 25.59 17.91
CA ASP A 576 -8.93 24.27 18.48
C ASP A 576 -8.72 24.18 20.00
N ALA A 577 -7.82 25.00 20.57
CA ALA A 577 -7.64 25.08 22.03
C ALA A 577 -8.78 25.82 22.76
N SER A 578 -9.64 26.53 22.03
CA SER A 578 -10.78 27.27 22.60
C SER A 578 -12.09 26.46 22.59
N ALA A 579 -12.15 25.32 21.89
CA ALA A 579 -13.33 24.44 21.82
C ALA A 579 -13.23 23.21 22.74
N GLY A 580 -12.03 22.88 23.25
CA GLY A 580 -11.81 21.75 24.16
C GLY A 580 -12.13 22.02 25.64
N ILE A 581 -12.39 23.28 26.04
CA ILE A 581 -12.60 23.67 27.45
C ILE A 581 -14.09 23.61 27.86
N ALA A 582 -15.01 23.24 26.96
CA ALA A 582 -16.45 23.11 27.26
C ALA A 582 -16.97 21.66 27.42
N SER A 583 -16.13 20.62 27.34
CA SER A 583 -16.59 19.26 27.69
C SER A 583 -15.46 18.46 28.34
N GLY A 584 -15.28 18.71 29.64
CA GLY A 584 -14.17 18.19 30.42
C GLY A 584 -14.09 16.68 30.50
N ALA A 585 -12.87 16.15 30.33
CA ALA A 585 -12.44 14.88 30.89
C ALA A 585 -10.91 14.74 30.82
N THR A 586 -10.20 15.25 31.82
CA THR A 586 -8.87 14.71 32.20
C THR A 586 -8.63 14.84 33.69
N GLY A 587 -8.37 13.71 34.34
CA GLY A 587 -7.37 13.56 35.40
C GLY A 587 -7.87 13.46 36.85
N GLY A 588 -7.46 12.39 37.55
CA GLY A 588 -7.30 12.45 39.01
C GLY A 588 -7.62 11.21 39.87
N ILE A 589 -6.70 10.23 39.93
CA ILE A 589 -6.20 9.45 41.10
C ILE A 589 -7.08 9.08 42.34
N SER A 590 -7.10 7.76 42.62
CA SER A 590 -7.08 6.99 43.90
C SER A 590 -8.00 7.31 45.10
N GLN A 591 -8.86 6.34 45.50
CA GLN A 591 -8.84 5.74 46.86
C GLN A 591 -9.75 4.48 46.99
N VAL A 592 -9.33 3.57 47.88
CA VAL A 592 -9.96 2.30 48.32
C VAL A 592 -11.06 2.56 49.37
N THR A 593 -12.15 1.76 49.41
CA THR A 593 -12.70 1.06 50.62
C THR A 593 -14.12 0.45 50.42
N GLY A 594 -14.29 -0.81 50.88
CA GLY A 594 -15.46 -1.33 51.65
C GLY A 594 -16.83 -1.63 50.98
N GLY A 595 -17.30 -2.89 51.03
CA GLY A 595 -18.74 -3.26 50.97
C GLY A 595 -19.42 -3.14 52.35
N PRO A 596 -20.62 -3.72 52.65
CA PRO A 596 -21.56 -4.57 51.85
C PRO A 596 -23.09 -4.24 52.09
N THR A 597 -23.99 -5.21 51.84
CA THR A 597 -25.47 -5.31 52.10
C THR A 597 -26.38 -4.88 50.92
N GLY A 598 -27.45 -5.56 50.45
CA GLY A 598 -28.16 -6.79 50.83
C GLY A 598 -29.68 -6.54 50.85
N ALA A 599 -30.47 -7.03 49.88
CA ALA A 599 -31.92 -7.40 50.01
C ALA A 599 -32.59 -7.84 48.68
N VAL A 600 -33.40 -8.90 48.78
CA VAL A 600 -34.34 -9.56 47.83
C VAL A 600 -35.70 -9.57 48.59
N PRO A 601 -36.97 -9.56 48.04
CA PRO A 601 -37.51 -10.57 47.10
C PRO A 601 -38.77 -10.30 46.22
N GLY A 602 -39.05 -11.25 45.30
CA GLY A 602 -40.39 -11.70 44.84
C GLY A 602 -40.88 -11.19 43.46
N GLY A 603 -41.38 -11.97 42.49
CA GLY A 603 -41.65 -13.42 42.36
C GLY A 603 -42.78 -13.70 41.32
N ALA A 604 -42.39 -14.12 40.10
CA ALA A 604 -42.99 -15.11 39.14
C ALA A 604 -44.44 -14.96 38.57
N PRO A 605 -44.84 -15.65 37.46
CA PRO A 605 -44.25 -16.87 36.87
C PRO A 605 -44.12 -16.97 35.32
N GLY A 606 -43.21 -17.85 34.85
CA GLY A 606 -43.25 -18.37 33.48
C GLY A 606 -41.96 -18.93 32.86
N SER A 607 -41.17 -19.78 33.53
CA SER A 607 -40.14 -20.58 32.83
C SER A 607 -39.97 -21.99 33.41
N ARG A 608 -39.75 -22.95 32.51
CA ARG A 608 -39.70 -24.41 32.74
C ARG A 608 -38.48 -24.81 33.57
N ALA A 609 -38.68 -25.68 34.56
CA ALA A 609 -37.67 -26.15 35.50
C ALA A 609 -36.47 -26.83 34.79
N GLN A 610 -35.26 -26.33 35.04
CA GLN A 610 -34.01 -27.05 34.81
C GLN A 610 -33.78 -28.04 35.95
N LYS A 611 -33.40 -29.29 35.62
CA LYS A 611 -33.09 -30.33 36.60
C LYS A 611 -31.89 -29.89 37.47
N PRO A 612 -31.88 -30.21 38.78
CA PRO A 612 -30.77 -29.88 39.66
C PRO A 612 -29.51 -30.63 39.20
N ILE A 613 -28.48 -29.86 38.83
CA ILE A 613 -27.16 -30.37 38.49
C ILE A 613 -26.41 -30.61 39.80
N ASP A 614 -25.77 -31.77 39.91
CA ASP A 614 -24.97 -32.16 41.08
C ASP A 614 -23.89 -31.09 41.37
N PRO A 615 -23.74 -30.60 42.62
CA PRO A 615 -22.80 -29.53 42.98
C PRO A 615 -21.36 -29.82 42.56
N ARG A 616 -20.93 -31.09 42.54
CA ARG A 616 -19.59 -31.45 42.06
C ARG A 616 -19.44 -31.30 40.54
N LEU A 617 -20.52 -31.57 39.80
CA LEU A 617 -20.56 -31.40 38.35
C LEU A 617 -20.58 -29.91 37.97
N GLN A 618 -21.21 -29.09 38.81
CA GLN A 618 -21.27 -27.64 38.65
C GLN A 618 -19.91 -26.98 38.88
N GLU A 619 -19.12 -27.49 39.84
CA GLU A 619 -17.73 -27.07 40.07
C GLU A 619 -16.83 -27.42 38.86
N ILE A 620 -17.03 -28.60 38.26
CA ILE A 620 -16.32 -29.03 37.04
C ILE A 620 -16.71 -28.15 35.85
N TYR A 621 -18.00 -27.84 35.67
CA TYR A 621 -18.45 -26.94 34.60
C TYR A 621 -17.91 -25.52 34.77
N ASN A 622 -17.79 -25.04 36.01
CA ASN A 622 -17.20 -23.73 36.28
C ASN A 622 -15.69 -23.70 35.98
N GLY A 623 -15.00 -24.84 36.00
CA GLY A 623 -13.60 -24.99 35.61
C GLY A 623 -13.35 -25.35 34.15
N GLU A 624 -14.36 -25.84 33.42
CA GLU A 624 -14.24 -26.31 32.04
C GLU A 624 -14.14 -25.13 31.05
N ARG A 625 -13.06 -25.08 30.26
CA ARG A 625 -12.96 -24.20 29.10
C ARG A 625 -13.22 -24.99 27.82
N LYS A 626 -14.39 -24.78 27.20
CA LYS A 626 -14.72 -25.38 25.90
C LYS A 626 -13.99 -24.66 24.77
N THR A 627 -12.95 -25.30 24.23
CA THR A 627 -12.16 -24.78 23.10
C THR A 627 -12.78 -25.08 21.74
N GLY A 628 -13.79 -25.97 21.66
CA GLY A 628 -14.57 -26.25 20.45
C GLY A 628 -15.24 -27.64 20.48
N ASP A 629 -16.41 -27.75 19.85
CA ASP A 629 -17.20 -28.97 19.72
C ASP A 629 -17.02 -29.59 18.32
N ARG A 630 -17.48 -30.82 18.11
CA ARG A 630 -17.44 -31.50 16.80
C ARG A 630 -18.06 -30.66 15.67
N ASN A 631 -19.09 -29.87 15.98
CA ASN A 631 -19.74 -28.98 15.03
C ASN A 631 -18.96 -27.68 14.79
N THR A 632 -18.19 -27.21 15.77
CA THR A 632 -17.33 -26.03 15.68
C THR A 632 -16.09 -26.32 14.84
N VAL A 633 -15.57 -27.55 14.91
CA VAL A 633 -14.51 -28.06 14.01
C VAL A 633 -14.96 -28.06 12.55
N LEU A 634 -16.22 -28.42 12.28
CA LEU A 634 -16.77 -28.46 10.92
C LEU A 634 -17.11 -27.08 10.33
N ARG A 635 -17.35 -26.06 11.17
CA ARG A 635 -17.76 -24.72 10.74
C ARG A 635 -16.61 -23.71 10.72
N GLY A 636 -15.48 -24.03 11.34
CA GLY A 636 -14.37 -23.10 11.57
C GLY A 636 -14.73 -22.00 12.57
N ILE A 637 -13.79 -21.07 12.78
CA ILE A 637 -13.91 -19.98 13.78
C ILE A 637 -14.96 -18.93 13.38
N LYS A 638 -15.32 -18.88 12.09
CA LYS A 638 -16.30 -17.94 11.52
C LYS A 638 -17.27 -18.72 10.62
N PRO A 639 -18.58 -18.78 10.92
CA PRO A 639 -19.55 -19.45 10.08
C PRO A 639 -19.62 -18.74 8.72
N THR A 640 -18.91 -19.28 7.73
CA THR A 640 -18.79 -18.69 6.40
C THR A 640 -19.62 -19.52 5.44
N ASP A 641 -20.76 -18.98 5.00
CA ASP A 641 -21.67 -19.68 4.09
C ASP A 641 -21.23 -19.53 2.63
N PHE A 642 -20.67 -20.60 2.06
CA PHE A 642 -20.22 -20.66 0.66
C PHE A 642 -21.34 -20.90 -0.35
N SER A 643 -22.61 -20.85 0.05
CA SER A 643 -23.77 -21.01 -0.86
C SER A 643 -23.76 -20.01 -2.02
N HIS A 644 -23.17 -18.83 -1.83
CA HIS A 644 -22.99 -17.83 -2.88
C HIS A 644 -21.97 -18.24 -3.95
N VAL A 645 -20.89 -18.92 -3.55
CA VAL A 645 -19.89 -19.48 -4.47
C VAL A 645 -20.49 -20.63 -5.27
N ARG A 646 -21.28 -21.50 -4.63
CA ARG A 646 -22.00 -22.59 -5.29
C ARG A 646 -22.95 -22.10 -6.38
N LYS A 647 -23.77 -21.08 -6.07
CA LYS A 647 -24.65 -20.44 -7.07
C LYS A 647 -23.88 -19.77 -8.21
N SER A 648 -22.74 -19.19 -7.88
CA SER A 648 -21.87 -18.58 -8.89
C SER A 648 -21.24 -19.65 -9.79
N ALA A 649 -20.84 -20.79 -9.24
CA ALA A 649 -20.26 -21.91 -9.98
C ALA A 649 -21.28 -22.60 -10.90
N GLU A 650 -22.55 -22.74 -10.49
CA GLU A 650 -23.63 -23.28 -11.34
C GLU A 650 -23.77 -22.51 -12.65
N LEU A 651 -23.69 -21.17 -12.61
CA LEU A 651 -23.73 -20.31 -13.80
C LEU A 651 -22.53 -20.53 -14.75
N PHE A 652 -21.38 -20.94 -14.21
CA PHE A 652 -20.20 -21.26 -15.01
C PHE A 652 -20.24 -22.67 -15.60
N LEU A 653 -20.79 -23.63 -14.86
CA LEU A 653 -20.96 -25.02 -15.31
C LEU A 653 -22.02 -25.11 -16.42
N ASP A 654 -23.13 -24.39 -16.30
CA ASP A 654 -24.14 -24.30 -17.37
C ASP A 654 -23.60 -23.63 -18.64
N ARG A 655 -22.70 -22.65 -18.49
CA ARG A 655 -22.03 -22.01 -19.63
C ARG A 655 -21.06 -22.94 -20.37
N ASN A 656 -20.44 -23.90 -19.65
CA ASN A 656 -19.51 -24.85 -20.24
C ASN A 656 -20.25 -26.02 -20.92
N ARG A 657 -21.40 -26.43 -20.37
CA ARG A 657 -22.31 -27.40 -20.99
C ARG A 657 -22.85 -26.93 -22.35
N ASN A 658 -23.08 -25.61 -22.51
CA ASN A 658 -23.49 -25.02 -23.79
C ASN A 658 -22.36 -24.83 -24.81
N ARG A 659 -21.08 -24.90 -24.41
CA ARG A 659 -19.94 -24.79 -25.34
C ARG A 659 -19.54 -26.11 -25.99
N GLY A 660 -19.87 -27.25 -25.38
CA GLY A 660 -19.61 -28.58 -25.94
C GLY A 660 -20.40 -28.90 -27.21
N ALA A 661 -21.50 -28.17 -27.48
CA ALA A 661 -22.37 -28.42 -28.62
C ALA A 661 -22.02 -27.62 -29.90
N GLN A 662 -20.95 -26.80 -29.89
CA GLN A 662 -20.67 -25.86 -30.99
C GLN A 662 -19.23 -25.86 -31.54
N ALA A 663 -18.42 -26.87 -31.22
CA ALA A 663 -17.07 -27.00 -31.77
C ALA A 663 -16.87 -28.36 -32.45
N GLY A 664 -17.44 -28.51 -33.66
CA GLY A 664 -17.29 -29.71 -34.46
C GLY A 664 -17.78 -29.54 -35.89
N ALA A 665 -17.20 -28.60 -36.66
CA ALA A 665 -17.26 -28.63 -38.13
C ALA A 665 -16.20 -27.70 -38.75
N LYS A 666 -15.20 -28.27 -39.43
CA LYS A 666 -14.51 -27.65 -40.57
C LYS A 666 -14.71 -28.55 -41.80
N PRO A 667 -14.67 -27.99 -43.02
CA PRO A 667 -15.49 -28.45 -44.13
C PRO A 667 -14.78 -29.40 -45.12
N GLY A 668 -15.55 -30.38 -45.60
CA GLY A 668 -15.38 -31.01 -46.92
C GLY A 668 -14.75 -32.40 -46.95
N VAL A 669 -15.57 -33.47 -47.01
CA VAL A 669 -15.47 -34.65 -47.91
C VAL A 669 -16.85 -35.35 -47.92
N LYS A 670 -17.27 -35.82 -49.10
CA LYS A 670 -18.60 -36.36 -49.46
C LYS A 670 -18.95 -37.68 -48.75
N SER A 671 -20.23 -37.89 -48.41
CA SER A 671 -20.81 -39.22 -48.14
C SER A 671 -22.00 -39.49 -49.09
N SER A 672 -22.19 -40.77 -49.44
CA SER A 672 -23.25 -41.28 -50.32
C SER A 672 -23.97 -42.48 -49.69
N SER A 673 -25.28 -42.58 -50.02
CA SER A 673 -26.30 -43.63 -49.72
C SER A 673 -26.98 -43.54 -48.33
N MET A 674 -28.24 -43.10 -48.15
CA MET A 674 -29.61 -43.56 -48.60
C MET A 674 -30.08 -44.83 -47.82
N VAL A 675 -30.89 -44.74 -46.73
CA VAL A 675 -32.41 -44.72 -46.59
C VAL A 675 -33.04 -46.14 -46.74
N PRO A 676 -34.21 -46.57 -46.16
CA PRO A 676 -35.41 -45.86 -45.58
C PRO A 676 -36.04 -46.41 -44.23
N ALA A 677 -36.66 -45.62 -43.32
CA ALA A 677 -38.07 -45.13 -43.17
C ALA A 677 -38.87 -45.85 -42.02
N PRO A 678 -40.06 -45.42 -41.50
CA PRO A 678 -40.82 -44.14 -41.61
C PRO A 678 -41.36 -43.51 -40.28
N SER A 679 -41.50 -42.16 -40.32
CA SER A 679 -42.62 -41.28 -39.92
C SER A 679 -43.29 -41.25 -38.51
N ALA A 680 -43.18 -40.09 -37.82
CA ALA A 680 -44.31 -39.25 -37.35
C ALA A 680 -43.79 -37.89 -36.82
N GLY A 681 -44.41 -36.79 -37.25
CA GLY A 681 -43.80 -35.45 -37.27
C GLY A 681 -43.72 -34.68 -35.95
N LEU A 682 -42.71 -33.82 -35.85
CA LEU A 682 -42.63 -32.72 -34.90
C LEU A 682 -42.04 -31.46 -35.56
N SER A 683 -42.70 -30.35 -35.31
CA SER A 683 -42.43 -28.99 -35.78
C SER A 683 -41.11 -28.42 -35.27
N MET A 684 -40.44 -27.65 -36.14
CA MET A 684 -39.21 -26.88 -35.90
C MET A 684 -39.27 -26.01 -34.62
N PRO A 685 -38.21 -25.96 -33.78
CA PRO A 685 -38.12 -24.99 -32.70
C PRO A 685 -37.49 -23.67 -33.18
N SER A 686 -38.30 -22.62 -33.17
CA SER A 686 -37.88 -21.23 -33.28
C SER A 686 -36.99 -20.84 -32.07
N SER A 687 -35.85 -20.21 -32.35
CA SER A 687 -34.89 -19.74 -31.34
C SER A 687 -35.49 -18.63 -30.45
N ARG A 688 -35.78 -18.95 -29.19
CA ARG A 688 -36.11 -17.95 -28.16
C ARG A 688 -34.92 -17.73 -27.22
N LYS A 689 -34.32 -16.54 -27.30
CA LYS A 689 -33.44 -15.99 -26.26
C LYS A 689 -34.20 -15.96 -24.92
N SER A 690 -33.66 -16.55 -23.85
CA SER A 690 -34.28 -16.43 -22.53
C SER A 690 -34.02 -15.04 -21.94
N ASN A 691 -35.03 -14.18 -21.95
CA ASN A 691 -35.07 -12.95 -21.16
C ASN A 691 -35.16 -13.32 -19.67
N SER A 692 -34.06 -13.20 -18.90
CA SER A 692 -34.17 -13.17 -17.44
C SER A 692 -34.69 -11.80 -17.02
N ARG A 693 -35.81 -11.76 -16.29
CA ARG A 693 -36.48 -10.52 -15.87
C ARG A 693 -35.57 -9.73 -14.91
N PRO A 694 -35.44 -8.39 -15.06
CA PRO A 694 -34.67 -7.57 -14.13
C PRO A 694 -35.39 -7.39 -12.80
N ASP A 695 -34.64 -7.29 -11.69
CA ASP A 695 -35.21 -7.09 -10.35
C ASP A 695 -35.89 -5.70 -10.22
N PRO A 696 -37.14 -5.63 -9.69
CA PRO A 696 -37.86 -4.37 -9.49
C PRO A 696 -37.27 -3.49 -8.37
N ILE A 697 -37.38 -2.18 -8.54
CA ILE A 697 -36.85 -1.16 -7.62
C ILE A 697 -37.98 -0.32 -7.01
N ILE A 698 -37.89 -0.04 -5.71
CA ILE A 698 -38.78 0.83 -4.93
C ILE A 698 -37.95 2.00 -4.37
N LEU A 699 -38.39 3.23 -4.61
CA LEU A 699 -37.76 4.45 -4.10
C LEU A 699 -38.45 4.95 -2.84
N LEU A 700 -37.67 5.23 -1.80
CA LEU A 700 -38.14 5.87 -0.57
C LEU A 700 -38.05 7.39 -0.69
N SER A 701 -38.83 8.10 0.12
CA SER A 701 -38.74 9.56 0.16
C SER A 701 -37.45 9.98 0.88
N PRO A 702 -36.60 10.83 0.27
CA PRO A 702 -35.43 11.41 0.93
C PRO A 702 -35.81 12.46 2.01
N SER A 703 -37.10 12.69 2.25
CA SER A 703 -37.56 13.67 3.21
C SER A 703 -37.42 13.16 4.64
N ALA A 704 -36.79 13.97 5.50
CA ALA A 704 -36.72 13.70 6.94
C ALA A 704 -38.11 13.61 7.59
N SER A 705 -39.16 14.20 7.00
CA SER A 705 -40.54 14.06 7.52
C SER A 705 -41.25 12.79 7.08
N SER A 706 -40.59 11.91 6.29
CA SER A 706 -41.20 10.63 5.90
C SER A 706 -41.29 9.68 7.08
N LEU A 707 -42.48 9.10 7.28
CA LEU A 707 -42.73 8.07 8.30
C LEU A 707 -41.97 6.78 8.00
N ILE A 708 -41.64 6.53 6.73
CA ILE A 708 -40.98 5.32 6.26
C ILE A 708 -39.61 5.70 5.67
N ARG A 709 -38.54 5.33 6.38
CA ARG A 709 -37.13 5.55 6.01
C ARG A 709 -36.39 4.22 5.87
N MET A 710 -35.12 4.29 5.42
CA MET A 710 -34.27 3.10 5.29
C MET A 710 -34.08 2.35 6.61
N SER A 711 -34.15 3.03 7.76
CA SER A 711 -34.01 2.42 9.09
C SER A 711 -35.20 1.53 9.50
N ASN A 712 -36.44 1.87 9.11
CA ASN A 712 -37.65 1.17 9.56
C ASN A 712 -38.42 0.42 8.46
N ILE A 713 -38.10 0.64 7.18
CA ILE A 713 -38.79 0.03 6.02
C ILE A 713 -38.84 -1.50 6.09
N LYS A 714 -37.80 -2.14 6.62
CA LYS A 714 -37.74 -3.61 6.73
C LYS A 714 -38.73 -4.13 7.77
N SER A 715 -38.73 -3.55 8.98
CA SER A 715 -39.71 -3.87 10.02
C SER A 715 -41.15 -3.67 9.49
N PHE A 716 -41.36 -2.61 8.72
CA PHE A 716 -42.68 -2.28 8.20
C PHE A 716 -43.13 -3.22 7.06
N LEU A 717 -42.39 -3.30 5.94
CA LEU A 717 -42.84 -4.07 4.76
C LEU A 717 -42.61 -5.58 4.87
N GLN A 718 -41.67 -6.04 5.70
CA GLN A 718 -41.37 -7.47 5.87
C GLN A 718 -42.05 -8.05 7.10
N ASP A 719 -41.94 -7.38 8.25
CA ASP A 719 -42.44 -7.90 9.53
C ASP A 719 -43.87 -7.41 9.83
N GLY A 720 -44.37 -6.42 9.09
CA GLY A 720 -45.74 -5.93 9.19
C GLY A 720 -46.00 -5.05 10.41
N VAL A 721 -44.94 -4.49 11.01
CA VAL A 721 -45.03 -3.69 12.24
C VAL A 721 -44.37 -2.33 12.01
N PHE A 722 -45.14 -1.25 12.21
CA PHE A 722 -44.60 0.10 12.15
C PHE A 722 -43.80 0.41 13.42
N VAL A 723 -42.53 0.78 13.26
CA VAL A 723 -41.65 1.25 14.34
C VAL A 723 -41.12 2.63 13.92
N PRO A 724 -41.12 3.64 14.81
CA PRO A 724 -40.59 4.96 14.50
C PRO A 724 -39.13 4.88 14.00
N PRO A 725 -38.75 5.69 12.98
CA PRO A 725 -37.40 5.66 12.40
C PRO A 725 -36.25 5.88 13.39
N ASP A 726 -36.51 6.55 14.51
CA ASP A 726 -35.52 6.96 15.52
C ASP A 726 -35.54 6.05 16.77
N HIS A 727 -36.26 4.92 16.74
CA HIS A 727 -36.41 4.01 17.88
C HIS A 727 -35.16 3.13 18.10
N PRO A 728 -34.66 2.96 19.35
CA PRO A 728 -33.39 2.28 19.65
C PRO A 728 -33.36 0.78 19.35
N THR A 729 -34.52 0.14 19.14
CA THR A 729 -34.60 -1.28 18.75
C THR A 729 -34.32 -1.52 17.27
N LEU A 730 -34.31 -0.46 16.45
CA LEU A 730 -33.85 -0.55 15.07
C LEU A 730 -32.33 -0.54 15.10
N SER A 731 -31.70 -1.59 14.57
CA SER A 731 -30.24 -1.69 14.53
C SER A 731 -29.65 -0.44 13.85
N MET A 732 -28.68 0.20 14.50
CA MET A 732 -27.85 1.30 13.97
C MET A 732 -26.96 0.82 12.81
N SER A 733 -27.57 0.23 11.78
CA SER A 733 -26.93 -0.32 10.60
C SER A 733 -27.49 0.38 9.36
N THR A 734 -27.31 1.69 9.25
CA THR A 734 -27.77 2.43 8.07
C THR A 734 -26.69 3.36 7.54
N GLU A 735 -25.57 2.77 7.10
CA GLU A 735 -24.65 3.41 6.14
C GLU A 735 -24.86 2.89 4.70
N ALA A 736 -25.81 1.97 4.49
CA ALA A 736 -26.08 1.41 3.17
C ALA A 736 -27.25 2.13 2.48
N ASN A 737 -26.95 2.86 1.40
CA ASN A 737 -27.92 3.54 0.51
C ASN A 737 -28.85 2.58 -0.28
N PHE A 738 -28.88 1.28 0.03
CA PHE A 738 -29.78 0.31 -0.61
C PHE A 738 -30.05 -0.92 0.29
N MET A 739 -31.26 -1.47 0.19
CA MET A 739 -31.68 -2.68 0.90
C MET A 739 -32.41 -3.66 -0.02
N GLU A 740 -32.41 -4.95 0.33
CA GLU A 740 -33.07 -6.01 -0.46
C GLU A 740 -34.22 -6.65 0.33
N LEU A 741 -35.39 -6.77 -0.30
CA LEU A 741 -36.57 -7.42 0.26
C LEU A 741 -37.06 -8.54 -0.67
N LYS A 742 -37.48 -9.68 -0.12
CA LYS A 742 -37.98 -10.81 -0.90
C LYS A 742 -39.45 -11.05 -0.57
N ARG A 743 -40.32 -11.05 -1.58
CA ARG A 743 -41.75 -11.30 -1.40
C ARG A 743 -42.30 -12.22 -2.49
N PRO A 744 -43.06 -13.28 -2.15
CA PRO A 744 -43.82 -14.05 -3.13
C PRO A 744 -44.99 -13.21 -3.64
N LEU A 745 -45.02 -12.96 -4.95
CA LEU A 745 -46.11 -12.24 -5.60
C LEU A 745 -47.37 -13.10 -5.66
N ARG A 746 -48.55 -12.53 -5.39
CA ARG A 746 -49.84 -13.22 -5.46
C ARG A 746 -50.65 -12.74 -6.66
N ILE A 747 -50.06 -12.78 -7.85
CA ILE A 747 -50.75 -12.37 -9.07
C ILE A 747 -51.72 -13.50 -9.49
N LYS A 748 -53.01 -13.32 -9.21
CA LYS A 748 -54.08 -14.17 -9.76
C LYS A 748 -54.12 -14.00 -11.28
N ALA A 749 -54.22 -15.13 -11.99
CA ALA A 749 -54.40 -15.18 -13.43
C ALA A 749 -55.73 -14.51 -13.83
N ASP A 750 -55.72 -13.84 -14.98
CA ASP A 750 -56.89 -13.20 -15.60
C ASP A 750 -57.96 -14.26 -15.92
N PRO A 751 -59.23 -14.10 -15.47
CA PRO A 751 -60.29 -15.08 -15.73
C PRO A 751 -60.71 -15.18 -17.20
N THR A 752 -60.23 -14.28 -18.08
CA THR A 752 -60.60 -14.26 -19.51
C THR A 752 -59.65 -15.08 -20.40
N ASN A 753 -58.50 -15.55 -19.87
CA ASN A 753 -57.51 -16.25 -20.66
C ASN A 753 -57.00 -17.53 -19.96
N PRO A 754 -57.53 -18.72 -20.29
CA PRO A 754 -57.22 -19.97 -19.59
C PRO A 754 -55.76 -20.45 -19.76
N ASN A 755 -54.97 -19.81 -20.63
CA ASN A 755 -53.56 -20.11 -20.86
C ASN A 755 -52.58 -19.10 -20.22
N ALA A 756 -53.07 -18.08 -19.50
CA ALA A 756 -52.21 -17.15 -18.77
C ALA A 756 -51.80 -17.76 -17.41
N ALA A 757 -50.65 -18.45 -17.38
CA ALA A 757 -50.13 -19.02 -16.13
C ALA A 757 -49.92 -17.92 -15.08
N ALA A 758 -50.47 -18.12 -13.87
CA ALA A 758 -50.17 -17.30 -12.71
C ALA A 758 -48.65 -17.27 -12.49
N ILE A 759 -48.09 -16.10 -12.16
CA ILE A 759 -46.66 -15.97 -11.90
C ILE A 759 -46.35 -16.76 -10.63
N GLY A 760 -45.85 -17.99 -10.79
CA GLY A 760 -45.47 -18.85 -9.69
C GLY A 760 -45.80 -20.33 -9.87
N SER A 761 -46.67 -20.73 -10.80
CA SER A 761 -46.89 -22.15 -11.08
C SER A 761 -45.91 -22.65 -12.13
N SER A 762 -44.69 -22.99 -11.71
CA SER A 762 -43.93 -24.01 -12.43
C SER A 762 -44.77 -25.29 -12.39
N THR A 763 -45.13 -25.82 -13.56
CA THR A 763 -45.60 -27.19 -13.72
C THR A 763 -44.65 -28.13 -12.96
N GLY A 764 -45.11 -28.64 -11.82
CA GLY A 764 -44.34 -29.45 -10.90
C GLY A 764 -44.19 -28.81 -9.51
N GLY A 765 -45.20 -28.98 -8.66
CA GLY A 765 -45.11 -29.15 -7.20
C GLY A 765 -44.36 -28.13 -6.31
N ARG A 766 -43.73 -27.08 -6.83
CA ARG A 766 -43.01 -26.07 -6.04
C ARG A 766 -43.78 -24.75 -6.07
N GLY A 767 -44.04 -24.20 -4.88
CA GLY A 767 -44.73 -22.93 -4.69
C GLY A 767 -44.04 -21.72 -5.35
N PRO A 768 -44.71 -20.56 -5.38
CA PRO A 768 -44.25 -19.37 -6.09
C PRO A 768 -42.86 -18.93 -5.61
N LYS A 769 -41.91 -18.79 -6.56
CA LYS A 769 -40.57 -18.26 -6.25
C LYS A 769 -40.70 -16.82 -5.76
N PRO A 770 -40.05 -16.44 -4.63
CA PRO A 770 -40.11 -15.08 -4.13
C PRO A 770 -39.38 -14.11 -5.06
N THR A 771 -40.05 -13.03 -5.45
CA THR A 771 -39.48 -11.92 -6.23
C THR A 771 -38.62 -11.05 -5.32
N LYS A 772 -37.46 -10.62 -5.81
CA LYS A 772 -36.52 -9.75 -5.09
C LYS A 772 -36.78 -8.29 -5.47
N PHE A 773 -37.04 -7.45 -4.47
CA PHE A 773 -37.20 -6.01 -4.57
C PHE A 773 -35.97 -5.30 -4.02
N ILE A 774 -35.53 -4.25 -4.70
CA ILE A 774 -34.42 -3.39 -4.27
C ILE A 774 -35.01 -2.06 -3.76
N LEU A 775 -34.66 -1.67 -2.55
CA LEU A 775 -35.10 -0.44 -1.88
C LEU A 775 -33.95 0.58 -1.89
N VAL A 776 -34.23 1.83 -2.28
CA VAL A 776 -33.23 2.89 -2.40
C VAL A 776 -33.83 4.22 -1.90
N ASP A 777 -33.07 5.06 -1.20
CA ASP A 777 -33.52 6.34 -0.62
C ASP A 777 -33.17 7.58 -1.47
N GLY A 778 -32.26 7.46 -2.44
CA GLY A 778 -31.85 8.55 -3.32
C GLY A 778 -31.44 8.12 -4.73
N THR A 779 -31.38 9.08 -5.65
CA THR A 779 -31.07 8.84 -7.08
C THR A 779 -29.64 9.21 -7.48
N THR A 780 -28.77 9.52 -6.51
CA THR A 780 -27.39 10.01 -6.74
C THR A 780 -26.51 9.07 -7.57
N ASN A 781 -26.80 7.76 -7.56
CA ASN A 781 -26.08 6.74 -8.35
C ASN A 781 -26.98 6.00 -9.37
N PHE A 782 -28.12 6.57 -9.76
CA PHE A 782 -29.10 5.89 -10.62
C PHE A 782 -28.71 5.94 -12.11
N LYS A 783 -28.41 4.78 -12.70
CA LYS A 783 -28.16 4.68 -14.15
C LYS A 783 -29.47 4.85 -14.95
N PRO A 784 -29.40 5.33 -16.21
CA PRO A 784 -30.59 5.47 -17.07
C PRO A 784 -31.43 4.20 -17.22
N GLU A 785 -30.79 3.03 -17.18
CA GLU A 785 -31.45 1.72 -17.26
C GLU A 785 -32.30 1.35 -16.03
N TYR A 786 -31.99 1.88 -14.85
CA TYR A 786 -32.69 1.55 -13.61
C TYR A 786 -34.09 2.17 -13.53
N TRP A 787 -34.31 3.28 -14.24
CA TRP A 787 -35.62 3.90 -14.35
C TRP A 787 -36.67 3.00 -15.01
N SER A 788 -36.24 2.06 -15.87
CA SER A 788 -37.13 1.04 -16.45
C SER A 788 -37.57 -0.04 -15.47
N ARG A 789 -36.89 -0.13 -14.31
CA ARG A 789 -37.13 -1.11 -13.25
C ARG A 789 -37.88 -0.51 -12.06
N LEU A 790 -38.17 0.79 -12.11
CA LEU A 790 -38.87 1.50 -11.04
C LEU A 790 -40.33 1.08 -11.01
N VAL A 791 -40.77 0.52 -9.89
CA VAL A 791 -42.14 0.03 -9.71
C VAL A 791 -42.94 0.96 -8.79
N ALA A 792 -42.34 1.44 -7.71
CA ALA A 792 -43.04 2.28 -6.73
C ALA A 792 -42.16 3.39 -6.15
N VAL A 793 -42.79 4.49 -5.76
CA VAL A 793 -42.16 5.68 -5.15
C VAL A 793 -42.96 6.11 -3.93
N PHE A 794 -42.32 6.14 -2.77
CA PHE A 794 -42.89 6.72 -1.56
C PHE A 794 -42.78 8.25 -1.59
N THR A 795 -43.86 8.95 -1.25
CA THR A 795 -43.93 10.41 -1.28
C THR A 795 -44.47 10.99 0.02
N THR A 796 -44.03 12.19 0.37
CA THR A 796 -44.54 12.99 1.50
C THR A 796 -45.44 14.15 1.05
N GLY A 797 -45.75 14.27 -0.24
CA GLY A 797 -46.56 15.35 -0.80
C GLY A 797 -45.78 16.59 -1.24
N GLN A 798 -44.47 16.61 -0.99
CA GLN A 798 -43.59 17.73 -1.32
C GLN A 798 -43.01 17.59 -2.73
N THR A 799 -43.26 18.55 -3.62
CA THR A 799 -42.81 18.50 -5.02
C THR A 799 -41.30 18.60 -5.19
N TRP A 800 -40.59 19.20 -4.22
CA TRP A 800 -39.12 19.28 -4.25
C TRP A 800 -38.45 17.90 -4.22
N GLN A 801 -39.13 16.88 -3.67
CA GLN A 801 -38.66 15.51 -3.56
C GLN A 801 -38.24 14.92 -4.93
N PHE A 802 -38.89 15.35 -6.00
CA PHE A 802 -38.73 14.79 -7.35
C PHE A 802 -37.73 15.56 -8.23
N LYS A 803 -37.13 16.66 -7.73
CA LYS A 803 -36.21 17.49 -8.53
C LYS A 803 -35.00 16.73 -9.07
N SER A 804 -34.54 15.71 -8.33
CA SER A 804 -33.40 14.86 -8.70
C SER A 804 -33.81 13.59 -9.47
N TYR A 805 -35.08 13.45 -9.84
CA TYR A 805 -35.59 12.27 -10.55
C TYR A 805 -35.63 12.50 -12.05
N LYS A 806 -35.58 11.42 -12.84
CA LYS A 806 -35.69 11.48 -14.31
C LYS A 806 -37.00 12.16 -14.77
N TRP A 807 -38.10 11.89 -14.07
CA TRP A 807 -39.38 12.57 -14.25
C TRP A 807 -39.61 13.48 -13.05
N SER A 808 -39.31 14.77 -13.22
CA SER A 808 -39.42 15.77 -12.15
C SER A 808 -40.85 16.25 -11.93
N SER A 809 -41.73 16.09 -12.93
CA SER A 809 -43.14 16.43 -12.81
C SER A 809 -43.92 15.25 -12.19
N PRO A 810 -44.63 15.43 -11.06
CA PRO A 810 -45.37 14.34 -10.41
C PRO A 810 -46.38 13.62 -11.34
N PRO A 811 -47.17 14.31 -12.19
CA PRO A 811 -48.10 13.64 -13.11
C PRO A 811 -47.41 12.74 -14.15
N GLU A 812 -46.16 13.02 -14.51
CA GLU A 812 -45.38 12.20 -15.44
C GLU A 812 -44.68 11.05 -14.71
N LEU A 813 -44.17 11.30 -13.50
CA LEU A 813 -43.57 10.28 -12.65
C LEU A 813 -44.57 9.15 -12.35
N PHE A 814 -45.81 9.48 -11.97
CA PHE A 814 -46.81 8.48 -11.61
C PHE A 814 -47.44 7.76 -12.82
N LYS A 815 -47.20 8.26 -14.04
CA LYS A 815 -47.41 7.44 -15.26
C LYS A 815 -46.39 6.32 -15.38
N HIS A 816 -45.23 6.41 -14.73
CA HIS A 816 -44.12 5.46 -14.82
C HIS A 816 -43.85 4.63 -13.55
N ALA A 817 -44.30 5.06 -12.37
CA ALA A 817 -44.25 4.30 -11.12
C ALA A 817 -45.52 4.49 -10.28
N THR A 818 -45.85 3.54 -9.39
CA THR A 818 -46.96 3.69 -8.44
C THR A 818 -46.54 4.58 -7.27
N GLY A 819 -47.28 5.65 -7.00
CA GLY A 819 -47.04 6.52 -5.85
C GLY A 819 -47.68 5.97 -4.57
N ILE A 820 -46.94 6.01 -3.46
CA ILE A 820 -47.44 5.59 -2.15
C ILE A 820 -47.23 6.73 -1.16
N TYR A 821 -48.31 7.23 -0.58
CA TYR A 821 -48.29 8.18 0.52
C TYR A 821 -48.65 7.46 1.82
N VAL A 822 -47.83 7.64 2.86
CA VAL A 822 -48.09 7.10 4.19
C VAL A 822 -48.18 8.26 5.17
N GLY A 823 -49.36 8.45 5.77
CA GLY A 823 -49.64 9.48 6.77
C GLY A 823 -50.14 8.89 8.08
N TRP A 824 -50.43 9.74 9.07
CA TRP A 824 -51.04 9.31 10.32
C TRP A 824 -52.56 9.15 10.18
N ARG A 825 -53.13 8.19 10.89
CA ARG A 825 -54.57 7.99 10.98
C ARG A 825 -55.24 9.18 11.69
N GLY A 826 -56.24 9.77 11.05
CA GLY A 826 -56.96 10.96 11.54
C GLY A 826 -56.38 12.29 11.04
N GLU A 827 -55.25 12.28 10.33
CA GLU A 827 -54.71 13.46 9.65
C GLU A 827 -55.24 13.55 8.21
N GLU A 828 -55.57 14.75 7.74
CA GLU A 828 -56.01 14.93 6.37
C GLU A 828 -54.83 14.77 5.39
N VAL A 829 -55.04 13.96 4.35
CA VAL A 829 -54.05 13.79 3.28
C VAL A 829 -53.79 15.16 2.61
N PRO A 830 -52.52 15.57 2.44
CA PRO A 830 -52.18 16.87 1.86
C PRO A 830 -52.86 17.11 0.50
N PRO A 831 -53.36 18.34 0.23
CA PRO A 831 -54.10 18.65 -1.00
C PRO A 831 -53.25 18.43 -2.26
N GLN A 832 -51.93 18.54 -2.16
CA GLN A 832 -50.99 18.25 -3.24
C GLN A 832 -51.02 16.76 -3.64
N VAL A 833 -51.10 15.86 -2.66
CA VAL A 833 -51.19 14.41 -2.90
C VAL A 833 -52.55 14.05 -3.51
N LYS A 834 -53.63 14.65 -3.00
CA LYS A 834 -54.99 14.51 -3.57
C LYS A 834 -55.03 15.00 -5.03
N GLY A 835 -54.29 16.07 -5.34
CA GLY A 835 -54.18 16.65 -6.68
C GLY A 835 -53.42 15.80 -7.71
N TRP A 836 -52.66 14.78 -7.28
CA TRP A 836 -51.91 13.89 -8.19
C TRP A 836 -52.76 12.72 -8.75
N GLY A 837 -54.01 12.58 -8.31
CA GLY A 837 -55.01 11.68 -8.89
C GLY A 837 -54.73 10.18 -8.67
N ARG A 838 -55.29 9.31 -9.52
CA ARG A 838 -55.27 7.83 -9.40
C ARG A 838 -53.88 7.17 -9.45
N GLY A 839 -52.81 7.95 -9.62
CA GLY A 839 -51.43 7.45 -9.65
C GLY A 839 -50.78 7.32 -8.27
N VAL A 840 -51.40 7.86 -7.22
CA VAL A 840 -50.87 7.85 -5.85
C VAL A 840 -51.93 7.32 -4.89
N GLU A 841 -51.59 6.28 -4.12
CA GLU A 841 -52.45 5.71 -3.09
C GLU A 841 -52.03 6.19 -1.70
N SER A 842 -53.02 6.53 -0.87
CA SER A 842 -52.81 7.03 0.48
C SER A 842 -53.15 5.98 1.52
N PHE A 843 -52.19 5.69 2.41
CA PHE A 843 -52.34 4.78 3.53
C PHE A 843 -52.13 5.52 4.84
N ALA A 844 -52.88 5.16 5.87
CA ALA A 844 -52.85 5.85 7.16
C ALA A 844 -52.48 4.90 8.29
N VAL A 845 -51.33 5.13 8.93
CA VAL A 845 -50.77 4.30 10.00
C VAL A 845 -51.15 4.88 11.37
N GLU A 846 -51.32 4.02 12.37
CA GLU A 846 -51.62 4.45 13.75
C GLU A 846 -50.36 4.99 14.44
N ARG A 847 -50.54 5.98 15.33
CA ARG A 847 -49.42 6.58 16.07
C ARG A 847 -48.80 5.56 17.02
N TRP A 848 -47.47 5.58 17.12
CA TRP A 848 -46.72 4.72 18.02
C TRP A 848 -47.00 5.08 19.49
N ASP A 849 -47.35 4.08 20.29
CA ASP A 849 -47.55 4.18 21.74
C ASP A 849 -46.55 3.25 22.46
N GLU A 850 -45.74 3.80 23.37
CA GLU A 850 -44.72 3.07 24.13
C GLU A 850 -45.33 2.10 25.14
N LYS A 851 -46.55 2.38 25.66
CA LYS A 851 -47.22 1.50 26.63
C LYS A 851 -47.81 0.23 26.00
N ASN A 852 -48.17 0.30 24.72
CA ASN A 852 -48.73 -0.79 23.92
C ASN A 852 -47.76 -1.26 22.81
N GLY A 853 -46.47 -1.40 23.16
CA GLY A 853 -45.36 -1.81 22.28
C GLY A 853 -45.57 -3.14 21.54
N VAL A 854 -44.49 -3.81 21.13
CA VAL A 854 -44.44 -4.95 20.16
C VAL A 854 -45.52 -6.06 20.32
N ASN A 855 -46.14 -6.21 21.49
CA ASN A 855 -47.22 -7.18 21.78
C ASN A 855 -48.64 -6.57 21.97
N GLY A 856 -48.88 -5.30 21.63
CA GLY A 856 -50.18 -4.64 21.78
C GLY A 856 -51.22 -5.16 20.78
N GLY A 857 -52.43 -5.50 21.27
CA GLY A 857 -53.53 -6.10 20.49
C GLY A 857 -54.12 -5.25 19.33
N GLY A 858 -53.55 -4.09 19.03
CA GLY A 858 -53.99 -3.18 17.95
C GLY A 858 -53.17 -3.23 16.66
N ARG A 859 -52.01 -3.90 16.64
CA ARG A 859 -51.04 -3.78 15.52
C ARG A 859 -51.31 -4.70 14.32
N TRP A 860 -52.42 -5.43 14.32
CA TRP A 860 -52.86 -6.17 13.14
C TRP A 860 -53.26 -5.25 11.98
N ARG A 861 -53.63 -4.00 12.27
CA ARG A 861 -53.96 -2.97 11.26
C ARG A 861 -52.75 -2.51 10.45
N ASP A 862 -51.56 -2.46 11.05
CA ASP A 862 -50.32 -2.19 10.32
C ASP A 862 -50.09 -3.26 9.24
N ARG A 863 -50.39 -4.52 9.57
CA ARG A 863 -50.29 -5.64 8.63
C ARG A 863 -51.32 -5.53 7.50
N GLU A 864 -52.54 -5.07 7.79
CA GLU A 864 -53.56 -4.78 6.77
C GLU A 864 -53.10 -3.66 5.82
N ILE A 865 -52.53 -2.58 6.37
CA ILE A 865 -51.97 -1.46 5.59
C ILE A 865 -50.82 -1.94 4.70
N VAL A 866 -49.91 -2.76 5.23
CA VAL A 866 -48.78 -3.32 4.48
C VAL A 866 -49.27 -4.23 3.35
N GLU A 867 -50.26 -5.08 3.59
CA GLU A 867 -50.88 -5.87 2.52
C GLU A 867 -51.59 -5.00 1.48
N GLY A 868 -52.22 -3.90 1.88
CA GLY A 868 -52.76 -2.88 0.98
C GLY A 868 -51.69 -2.23 0.08
N ILE A 869 -50.58 -1.80 0.68
CA ILE A 869 -49.41 -1.24 -0.04
C ILE A 869 -48.87 -2.25 -1.06
N TRP A 870 -48.72 -3.51 -0.66
CA TRP A 870 -48.27 -4.56 -1.58
C TRP A 870 -49.26 -4.82 -2.69
N THR A 871 -50.56 -4.77 -2.42
CA THR A 871 -51.61 -4.91 -3.44
C THR A 871 -51.52 -3.80 -4.48
N ALA A 872 -51.29 -2.55 -4.06
CA ALA A 872 -51.10 -1.40 -4.94
C ALA A 872 -49.85 -1.53 -5.83
N ILE A 873 -48.74 -2.02 -5.26
CA ILE A 873 -47.50 -2.29 -5.99
C ILE A 873 -47.71 -3.41 -7.01
N GLU A 874 -48.35 -4.51 -6.62
CA GLU A 874 -48.63 -5.65 -7.49
C GLU A 874 -49.59 -5.29 -8.63
N GLU A 875 -50.62 -4.49 -8.38
CA GLU A 875 -51.52 -3.98 -9.40
C GLU A 875 -50.81 -3.00 -10.35
N GLY A 876 -49.98 -2.10 -9.82
CA GLY A 876 -49.14 -1.21 -10.62
C GLY A 876 -48.16 -1.97 -11.53
N MET A 877 -47.53 -3.03 -11.01
CA MET A 877 -46.70 -3.96 -11.79
C MET A 877 -47.51 -4.62 -12.91
N ARG A 878 -48.71 -5.14 -12.58
CA ARG A 878 -49.60 -5.81 -13.53
C ARG A 878 -50.00 -4.90 -14.69
N LEU A 879 -50.46 -3.69 -14.39
CA LEU A 879 -50.85 -2.69 -15.41
C LEU A 879 -49.68 -2.29 -16.33
N ARG A 880 -48.45 -2.38 -15.83
CA ARG A 880 -47.22 -2.07 -16.57
C ARG A 880 -46.62 -3.29 -17.28
N GLY A 881 -47.32 -4.42 -17.31
CA GLY A 881 -46.91 -5.62 -18.03
C GLY A 881 -45.82 -6.44 -17.33
N TRP A 882 -45.56 -6.21 -16.04
CA TRP A 882 -44.70 -7.05 -15.22
C TRP A 882 -45.41 -8.37 -14.91
N GLY A 883 -45.42 -9.27 -15.90
CA GLY A 883 -46.07 -10.58 -15.80
C GLY A 883 -46.48 -11.22 -17.12
N SER A 884 -46.72 -10.42 -18.15
CA SER A 884 -47.30 -10.84 -19.43
C SER A 884 -46.27 -11.15 -20.54
N LYS A 885 -44.97 -11.26 -20.23
CA LYS A 885 -43.92 -11.57 -21.22
C LYS A 885 -43.00 -12.71 -20.80
#